data_AF-A0A0B7MTL7-F1
#
_entry.id   AF-A0A0B7MTL7-F1
#
_cell.length_a   1.000
_cell.length_b   1.000
_cell.length_c   1.000
_cell.angle_alpha   90.00
_cell.angle_beta   90.00
_cell.angle_gamma   90.00
#
_symmetry.space_group_name_H-M   'P 1'
#
loop_
_entity.id
_entity.type
_entity.pdbx_description
1 polymer ?
#
loop_
_entity_poly.entity_id
_entity_poly.type
_entity_poly.pdbx_seq_one_letter_code
_entity_poly.pdbx_strand_id
1 'polypeptide(L)'
;MNVPEETKKTADLYAKATDAFIDDDYDEALTLFTELVALEPENPEFLLKRCQVHQKLNHLECALQDGEKALGLLEQGSRSLLARAHLQLGITLHRLNRFTEAQNHLEQSKELNPNEKTLVTWLRKNTEKLPKVEEKPEAALPAAPAPAAAKTVARREWFQNDTFVTIQVYLKQVKSELVDLNFFNDSLSLSVKLPNGSNYSLELDPLAHYIIPEESTHSISSTKIEIKLKKAMVGIMWGALESDNDQGTTTLHQVAPTSTATKPTKDWNKLTAEVDKEEPEGEQALNALFQNIYKNADPDTQRAMMKSFVESNGTCLSTNWEEIKQKKTEIKPPEGMTVLIANRGEIACRVIRTCRRLGIFTVAVYSDSDENAPFVKMADEAYHIGPSIASESYLNGAKLIAVAKRSGADALHPGYGFLSENADFADEVIKAGINFIGPLPNNIRAIGDKIAAKLFITENAPSIPLIPGYNGTDQSIDRLEMEAKKIEFPVLLKASAGGGGKGMRAVYETSKLKEEIEAAQGESLRAFGSDQLLIEKYFESIRHVEIQIFGDKYGNVYHINERDCSVQRRHQKVVEETPSPALDAELRAAMTSAAVELGRKLGYVGAGTAEFILDEHTKKFYFLELNTRLQVEHPITEAISGLDLVELQLLVAQGANLKELGVLDNIEYNGHAIEVRLCAEDPDNDFGPRTGVIHKWSPADAAKYIPGVRFDTGVEDGSQISIFYDSMVAKVIVHAPTRAEAVRRMGAVLARTVIVGVTTNQKFLISVMKNPCFQSGTFDTNFIQQEKERLFPAPHINNVKNSIIAAFLFDWTVRRSQQVHLRNIQAGWRNVKWRNKRIDFAVNHGRELQIQYDYLGQPDNDKRHVFKAQVLDKEHAKQGEDVDDLPIEILLFENDLGKQVAGPRGIQGCKGLLRCTIDGAQLHFYIAEDVKDVNEKSVFVHDFVRGHQVELVKLDRLKSKSATAEDDRVTPYTSSMPCRVLKVLAPSGTIVKKNTPLLSIESMKTEVKILSRHDGVVTMRVEENQLVDARVLLCSVDNANK
;
A
#
# COMPACT_ATOMS: atom_id res chain seq x y z
N MET A 1 -5.05 19.11 52.19
CA MET A 1 -4.02 20.12 52.51
C MET A 1 -4.18 21.25 51.50
N ASN A 2 -4.43 22.48 51.95
CA ASN A 2 -4.52 23.63 51.06
C ASN A 2 -3.11 23.93 50.53
N VAL A 3 -2.89 23.68 49.24
CA VAL A 3 -1.68 24.11 48.54
C VAL A 3 -1.69 25.64 48.51
N PRO A 4 -0.58 26.33 48.86
CA PRO A 4 -0.51 27.79 48.84
C PRO A 4 -0.93 28.37 47.47
N GLU A 5 -1.63 29.51 47.47
CA GLU A 5 -2.20 30.14 46.27
C GLU A 5 -1.12 30.49 45.22
N GLU A 6 0.11 30.77 45.67
CA GLU A 6 1.30 30.97 44.82
C GLU A 6 1.70 29.71 44.05
N THR A 7 1.69 28.53 44.67
CA THR A 7 2.10 27.26 44.02
C THR A 7 1.12 26.84 42.93
N LYS A 8 -0.16 27.18 43.09
CA LYS A 8 -1.20 26.93 42.07
C LYS A 8 -1.01 27.83 40.84
N LYS A 9 -0.63 29.08 41.07
CA LYS A 9 -0.32 30.03 39.99
C LYS A 9 0.92 29.61 39.19
N THR A 10 1.98 29.13 39.85
CA THR A 10 3.19 28.61 39.17
C THR A 10 2.89 27.37 38.32
N ALA A 11 2.07 26.43 38.82
CA ALA A 11 1.68 25.23 38.09
C ALA A 11 0.85 25.53 36.83
N ASP A 12 -0.14 26.44 36.93
CA ASP A 12 -0.95 26.87 35.80
C ASP A 12 -0.11 27.59 34.73
N LEU A 13 0.89 28.38 35.15
CA LEU A 13 1.77 29.11 34.25
C LEU A 13 2.79 28.19 33.58
N TYR A 14 3.28 27.16 34.29
CA TYR A 14 4.13 26.10 33.73
C TYR A 14 3.40 25.24 32.69
N ALA A 15 2.13 24.89 32.93
CA ALA A 15 1.31 24.17 31.95
C ALA A 15 1.15 24.99 30.66
N LYS A 16 0.77 26.27 30.77
CA LYS A 16 0.65 27.18 29.62
C LYS A 16 1.96 27.37 28.86
N ALA A 17 3.07 27.53 29.58
CA ALA A 17 4.39 27.65 28.96
C ALA A 17 4.80 26.39 28.20
N THR A 18 4.43 25.22 28.71
CA THR A 18 4.68 23.92 28.08
C THR A 18 3.78 23.70 26.86
N ASP A 19 2.51 24.07 26.94
CA ASP A 19 1.57 24.01 25.80
C ASP A 19 2.04 24.91 24.65
N ALA A 20 2.42 26.17 24.95
CA ALA A 20 2.98 27.09 23.96
C ALA A 20 4.26 26.53 23.30
N PHE A 21 5.11 25.83 24.07
CA PHE A 21 6.29 25.17 23.53
C PHE A 21 5.96 23.96 22.63
N ILE A 22 4.90 23.22 22.93
CA ILE A 22 4.41 22.08 22.13
C ILE A 22 3.77 22.57 20.83
N ASP A 23 3.07 23.70 20.88
CA ASP A 23 2.40 24.33 19.73
C ASP A 23 3.35 25.12 18.81
N ASP A 24 4.67 25.03 19.05
CA ASP A 24 5.73 25.76 18.34
C ASP A 24 5.63 27.31 18.44
N ASP A 25 4.89 27.86 19.41
CA ASP A 25 4.85 29.30 19.71
C ASP A 25 5.96 29.67 20.71
N TYR A 26 7.20 29.74 20.19
CA TYR A 26 8.39 29.94 21.01
C TYR A 26 8.50 31.35 21.60
N ASP A 27 7.86 32.36 21.02
CA ASP A 27 7.87 33.74 21.55
C ASP A 27 6.94 33.86 22.78
N GLU A 28 5.75 33.24 22.72
CA GLU A 28 4.87 33.14 23.88
C GLU A 28 5.48 32.24 24.97
N ALA A 29 6.03 31.08 24.60
CA ALA A 29 6.72 30.18 25.52
C ALA A 29 7.89 30.89 26.23
N LEU A 30 8.68 31.69 25.51
CA LEU A 30 9.79 32.45 26.11
C LEU A 30 9.30 33.46 27.14
N THR A 31 8.21 34.17 26.83
CA THR A 31 7.60 35.15 27.74
C THR A 31 7.14 34.47 29.03
N LEU A 32 6.43 33.36 28.91
CA LEU A 32 5.89 32.60 30.05
C LEU A 32 6.99 31.92 30.89
N PHE A 33 8.00 31.30 30.25
CA PHE A 33 9.15 30.74 30.98
C PHE A 33 10.02 31.82 31.63
N THR A 34 10.06 33.04 31.08
CA THR A 34 10.74 34.17 31.73
C THR A 34 9.99 34.62 32.98
N GLU A 35 8.66 34.64 32.95
CA GLU A 35 7.84 34.90 34.14
C GLU A 35 8.02 33.80 35.21
N LEU A 36 8.08 32.53 34.82
CA LEU A 36 8.36 31.41 35.74
C LEU A 36 9.71 31.53 36.44
N VAL A 37 10.77 31.83 35.67
CA VAL A 37 12.11 32.01 36.24
C VAL A 37 12.19 33.27 37.12
N ALA A 38 11.37 34.30 36.86
CA ALA A 38 11.29 35.46 37.74
C ALA A 38 10.60 35.14 39.08
N LEU A 39 9.62 34.23 39.07
CA LEU A 39 8.94 33.75 40.28
C LEU A 39 9.81 32.80 41.10
N GLU A 40 10.49 31.85 40.43
CA GLU A 40 11.36 30.85 41.06
C GLU A 40 12.74 30.81 40.39
N PRO A 41 13.63 31.77 40.71
CA PRO A 41 14.93 31.92 40.03
C PRO A 41 15.95 30.82 40.34
N GLU A 42 15.68 30.04 41.40
CA GLU A 42 16.50 28.93 41.89
C GLU A 42 15.97 27.56 41.43
N ASN A 43 14.93 27.52 40.59
CA ASN A 43 14.39 26.27 40.06
C ASN A 43 15.13 25.83 38.79
N PRO A 44 15.95 24.76 38.83
CA PRO A 44 16.77 24.35 37.69
C PRO A 44 15.93 23.81 36.52
N GLU A 45 14.72 23.32 36.76
CA GLU A 45 13.85 22.83 35.69
C GLU A 45 13.35 23.97 34.81
N PHE A 46 12.92 25.09 35.40
CA PHE A 46 12.43 26.25 34.64
C PHE A 46 13.55 26.89 33.81
N LEU A 47 14.77 26.96 34.37
CA LEU A 47 15.95 27.42 33.64
C LEU A 47 16.28 26.51 32.45
N LEU A 48 16.22 25.18 32.61
CA LEU A 48 16.46 24.25 31.51
C LEU A 48 15.38 24.30 30.42
N LYS A 49 14.11 24.51 30.78
CA LYS A 49 13.02 24.71 29.82
C LYS A 49 13.18 26.01 29.04
N ARG A 50 13.54 27.11 29.71
CA ARG A 50 13.84 28.39 29.05
C ARG A 50 15.08 28.29 28.15
N CYS A 51 16.11 27.56 28.56
CA CYS A 51 17.28 27.24 27.74
C CYS A 51 16.87 26.56 26.42
N GLN A 52 15.97 25.57 26.46
CA GLN A 52 15.45 24.90 25.26
C GLN A 52 14.72 25.86 24.32
N VAL A 53 13.91 26.77 24.86
CA VAL A 53 13.22 27.81 24.07
C VAL A 53 14.24 28.74 23.41
N HIS A 54 15.25 29.19 24.16
CA HIS A 54 16.34 30.01 23.61
C HIS A 54 17.11 29.30 22.50
N GLN A 55 17.35 27.98 22.61
CA GLN A 55 17.96 27.21 21.53
C GLN A 55 17.08 27.15 20.27
N LYS A 56 15.75 27.12 20.41
CA LYS A 56 14.80 27.12 19.29
C LYS A 56 14.73 28.46 18.58
N LEU A 57 14.77 29.56 19.34
CA LEU A 57 14.84 30.94 18.85
C LEU A 57 16.26 31.36 18.39
N ASN A 58 17.24 30.47 18.48
CA ASN A 58 18.65 30.74 18.14
C ASN A 58 19.32 31.83 19.00
N HIS A 59 18.83 32.06 20.22
CA HIS A 59 19.41 32.95 21.24
C HIS A 59 20.46 32.19 22.07
N LEU A 60 21.56 31.79 21.44
CA LEU A 60 22.51 30.80 22.00
C LEU A 60 23.27 31.29 23.25
N GLU A 61 23.59 32.59 23.35
CA GLU A 61 24.26 33.16 24.53
C GLU A 61 23.34 33.13 25.76
N CYS A 62 22.05 33.43 25.59
CA CYS A 62 21.06 33.33 26.66
C CYS A 62 20.83 31.87 27.08
N ALA A 63 20.79 30.95 26.11
CA ALA A 63 20.70 29.52 26.38
C ALA A 63 21.92 29.01 27.19
N LEU A 64 23.12 29.51 26.89
CA LEU A 64 24.34 29.16 27.61
C LEU A 64 24.27 29.63 29.07
N GLN A 65 23.86 30.88 29.31
CA GLN A 65 23.71 31.43 30.66
C GLN A 65 22.70 30.65 31.50
N ASP A 66 21.55 30.29 30.93
CA ASP A 66 20.53 29.50 31.63
C ASP A 66 21.01 28.08 31.92
N GLY A 67 21.75 27.47 30.99
CA GLY A 67 22.35 26.15 31.18
C GLY A 67 23.42 26.12 32.27
N GLU A 68 24.31 27.12 32.31
CA GLU A 68 25.36 27.25 33.32
C GLU A 68 24.77 27.55 34.71
N LYS A 69 23.76 28.42 34.77
CA LYS A 69 23.04 28.71 36.01
C LYS A 69 22.32 27.47 36.53
N ALA A 70 21.63 26.72 35.68
CA ALA A 70 21.00 25.46 36.07
C ALA A 70 22.02 24.43 36.55
N LEU A 71 23.18 24.32 35.89
CA LEU A 71 24.24 23.41 36.30
C LEU A 71 24.79 23.74 37.70
N GLY A 72 25.03 25.03 37.99
CA GLY A 72 25.50 25.47 39.32
C GLY A 72 24.50 25.20 40.45
N LEU A 73 23.20 25.21 40.17
CA LEU A 73 22.16 24.87 41.14
C LEU A 73 22.03 23.35 41.38
N LEU A 74 22.54 22.53 40.46
CA LEU A 74 22.38 21.07 40.47
C LEU A 74 23.58 20.31 41.05
N GLU A 75 24.63 20.98 41.55
CA GLU A 75 25.81 20.33 42.17
C GLU A 75 25.46 19.42 43.37
N GLN A 76 24.28 19.58 43.99
CA GLN A 76 23.73 18.70 45.04
C GLN A 76 22.33 18.15 44.69
N GLY A 77 21.93 18.19 43.41
CA GLY A 77 20.56 17.94 42.95
C GLY A 77 20.32 16.56 42.31
N SER A 78 19.14 16.41 41.70
CA SER A 78 18.72 15.18 41.00
C SER A 78 19.67 14.83 39.85
N ARG A 79 20.13 13.57 39.82
CA ARG A 79 21.02 13.02 38.79
C ARG A 79 20.43 13.14 37.37
N SER A 80 19.11 13.04 37.23
CA SER A 80 18.42 13.14 35.94
C SER A 80 18.40 14.57 35.40
N LEU A 81 18.15 15.56 36.27
CA LEU A 81 18.23 16.97 35.91
C LEU A 81 19.66 17.39 35.60
N LEU A 82 20.65 16.86 36.32
CA LEU A 82 22.07 17.10 36.06
C LEU A 82 22.49 16.56 34.68
N ALA A 83 22.04 15.36 34.31
CA ALA A 83 22.26 14.81 32.98
C ALA A 83 21.63 15.69 31.88
N ARG A 84 20.40 16.18 32.12
CA ARG A 84 19.68 17.08 31.21
C ARG A 84 20.39 18.43 31.04
N ALA A 85 20.94 18.99 32.11
CA ALA A 85 21.72 20.23 32.06
C ALA A 85 22.98 20.10 31.21
N HIS A 86 23.77 19.03 31.42
CA HIS A 86 24.94 18.73 30.60
C HIS A 86 24.60 18.50 29.12
N LEU A 87 23.48 17.83 28.83
CA LEU A 87 23.01 17.65 27.45
C LEU A 87 22.67 18.99 26.79
N GLN A 88 21.90 19.87 27.45
CA GLN A 88 21.52 21.17 26.89
C GLN A 88 22.72 22.10 26.68
N LEU A 89 23.68 22.08 27.61
CA LEU A 89 24.95 22.80 27.46
C LEU A 89 25.77 22.27 26.28
N GLY A 90 25.89 20.95 26.15
CA GLY A 90 26.59 20.31 25.03
C GLY A 90 26.00 20.70 23.67
N ILE A 91 24.66 20.73 23.56
CA ILE A 91 23.96 21.16 22.34
C ILE A 91 24.22 22.64 22.05
N THR A 92 24.14 23.50 23.07
CA THR A 92 24.32 24.95 22.93
C THR A 92 25.76 25.29 22.52
N LEU A 93 26.76 24.69 23.19
CA LEU A 93 28.18 24.89 22.89
C LEU A 93 28.57 24.37 21.51
N HIS A 94 27.98 23.24 21.07
CA HIS A 94 28.16 22.76 19.70
C HIS A 94 27.66 23.79 18.69
N ARG A 95 26.48 24.39 18.92
CA ARG A 95 25.92 25.43 18.04
C ARG A 95 26.72 26.75 18.07
N LEU A 96 27.44 27.02 19.17
CA LEU A 96 28.40 28.12 19.30
C LEU A 96 29.79 27.79 18.71
N ASN A 97 29.96 26.63 18.05
CA ASN A 97 31.23 26.11 17.52
C ASN A 97 32.33 25.88 18.59
N ARG A 98 31.97 25.74 19.87
CA ARG A 98 32.89 25.40 20.98
C ARG A 98 32.94 23.88 21.17
N PHE A 99 33.44 23.17 20.17
CA PHE A 99 33.31 21.70 20.06
C PHE A 99 34.04 20.91 21.15
N THR A 100 35.19 21.39 21.64
CA THR A 100 35.94 20.74 22.73
C THR A 100 35.17 20.78 24.05
N GLU A 101 34.58 21.92 24.36
CA GLU A 101 33.77 22.10 25.58
C GLU A 101 32.44 21.35 25.48
N ALA A 102 31.83 21.36 24.29
CA ALA A 102 30.65 20.55 24.00
C ALA A 102 30.93 19.06 24.20
N GLN A 103 32.12 18.56 23.85
CA GLN A 103 32.48 17.16 24.03
C GLN A 103 32.51 16.77 25.51
N ASN A 104 33.13 17.58 26.35
CA ASN A 104 33.22 17.33 27.79
C ASN A 104 31.83 17.21 28.43
N HIS A 105 30.91 18.13 28.12
CA HIS A 105 29.55 18.08 28.67
C HIS A 105 28.70 16.94 28.09
N LEU A 106 28.85 16.61 26.80
CA LEU A 106 28.17 15.45 26.21
C LEU A 106 28.67 14.12 26.82
N GLU A 107 29.96 14.01 27.15
CA GLU A 107 30.51 12.85 27.85
C GLU A 107 30.02 12.75 29.30
N GLN A 108 29.97 13.88 30.03
CA GLN A 108 29.37 13.94 31.37
C GLN A 108 27.89 13.54 31.34
N SER A 109 27.12 14.00 30.34
CA SER A 109 25.73 13.57 30.15
C SER A 109 25.62 12.06 29.87
N LYS A 110 26.59 11.46 29.18
CA LYS A 110 26.63 10.01 28.87
C LYS A 110 26.89 9.16 30.09
N GLU A 111 27.75 9.62 30.99
CA GLU A 111 28.03 8.94 32.26
C GLU A 111 26.81 8.98 33.19
N LEU A 112 26.05 10.08 33.15
CA LEU A 112 24.87 10.27 34.00
C LEU A 112 23.62 9.57 33.44
N ASN A 113 23.39 9.60 32.12
CA ASN A 113 22.27 8.92 31.46
C ASN A 113 22.66 8.39 30.05
N PRO A 114 23.12 7.13 29.95
CA PRO A 114 23.59 6.55 28.68
C PRO A 114 22.47 6.17 27.70
N ASN A 115 21.20 6.14 28.14
CA ASN A 115 20.06 5.68 27.34
C ASN A 115 19.32 6.80 26.59
N GLU A 116 19.76 8.05 26.75
CA GLU A 116 19.15 9.22 26.13
C GLU A 116 19.37 9.23 24.59
N LYS A 117 18.29 9.05 23.81
CA LYS A 117 18.35 8.97 22.34
C LYS A 117 18.94 10.23 21.70
N THR A 118 18.65 11.39 22.29
CA THR A 118 19.11 12.70 21.81
C THR A 118 20.64 12.82 21.92
N LEU A 119 21.23 12.23 22.96
CA LEU A 119 22.65 12.29 23.27
C LEU A 119 23.52 11.61 22.20
N VAL A 120 23.11 10.42 21.73
CA VAL A 120 23.85 9.66 20.70
C VAL A 120 24.01 10.49 19.42
N THR A 121 22.96 11.23 19.05
CA THR A 121 22.95 12.06 17.85
C THR A 121 23.93 13.23 17.98
N TRP A 122 23.96 13.90 19.13
CA TRP A 122 24.81 15.07 19.34
C TRP A 122 26.27 14.72 19.59
N LEU A 123 26.57 13.60 20.26
CA LEU A 123 27.93 13.06 20.36
C LEU A 123 28.52 12.83 18.96
N ARG A 124 27.77 12.14 18.08
CA ARG A 124 28.22 11.92 16.69
C ARG A 124 28.48 13.24 15.95
N LYS A 125 27.51 14.16 15.99
CA LYS A 125 27.63 15.48 15.33
C LYS A 125 28.84 16.28 15.84
N ASN A 126 29.12 16.20 17.14
CA ASN A 126 30.24 16.92 17.74
C ASN A 126 31.60 16.28 17.38
N THR A 127 31.67 14.95 17.38
CA THR A 127 32.87 14.19 16.97
C THR A 127 33.24 14.44 15.51
N GLU A 128 32.27 14.64 14.61
CA GLU A 128 32.53 15.01 13.21
C GLU A 128 33.19 16.40 13.04
N LYS A 129 33.06 17.28 14.05
CA LYS A 129 33.55 18.67 14.01
C LYS A 129 34.83 18.90 14.81
N LEU A 130 35.24 17.94 15.64
CA LEU A 130 36.51 17.99 16.36
C LEU A 130 37.70 17.81 15.40
N PRO A 131 38.78 18.61 15.52
CA PRO A 131 39.97 18.44 14.70
C PRO A 131 40.61 17.07 14.96
N LYS A 132 40.84 16.30 13.89
CA LYS A 132 41.52 15.00 13.96
C LYS A 132 42.97 15.23 14.37
N VAL A 133 43.34 14.77 15.56
CA VAL A 133 44.74 14.69 15.98
C VAL A 133 45.41 13.55 15.19
N GLU A 134 46.44 13.87 14.41
CA GLU A 134 47.33 12.87 13.81
C GLU A 134 48.21 12.26 14.91
N GLU A 135 48.02 10.98 15.22
CA GLU A 135 49.01 10.19 15.96
C GLU A 135 49.91 9.43 14.99
N LYS A 136 51.23 9.66 15.12
CA LYS A 136 52.31 8.96 14.40
C LYS A 136 52.60 7.59 15.05
N PRO A 137 53.16 6.61 14.30
CA PRO A 137 53.17 5.21 14.67
C PRO A 137 54.34 4.85 15.60
N GLU A 138 54.06 4.12 16.68
CA GLU A 138 55.08 3.51 17.53
C GLU A 138 54.82 2.00 17.73
N ALA A 139 55.88 1.24 17.47
CA ALA A 139 56.13 -0.21 17.53
C ALA A 139 55.04 -1.17 18.05
N ALA A 140 54.62 -2.07 17.17
CA ALA A 140 53.84 -3.26 17.52
C ALA A 140 54.70 -4.33 18.20
N LEU A 141 54.39 -4.62 19.47
CA LEU A 141 54.59 -5.91 20.13
C LEU A 141 53.20 -6.59 20.28
N PRO A 142 53.11 -7.92 20.20
CA PRO A 142 51.84 -8.61 19.97
C PRO A 142 51.01 -8.66 21.25
N ALA A 143 49.94 -7.88 21.31
CA ALA A 143 48.90 -8.05 22.32
C ALA A 143 47.91 -9.12 21.82
N ALA A 144 47.75 -10.18 22.62
CA ALA A 144 46.76 -11.23 22.42
C ALA A 144 45.34 -10.64 22.24
N PRO A 145 44.47 -11.28 21.44
CA PRO A 145 43.10 -10.79 21.26
C PRO A 145 42.36 -10.81 22.60
N ALA A 146 41.94 -9.64 23.06
CA ALA A 146 40.97 -9.52 24.13
C ALA A 146 39.64 -10.13 23.65
N PRO A 147 39.02 -11.05 24.41
CA PRO A 147 37.78 -11.68 24.00
C PRO A 147 36.66 -10.64 23.92
N ALA A 148 35.92 -10.64 22.81
CA ALA A 148 34.75 -9.81 22.60
C ALA A 148 33.74 -10.03 23.74
N ALA A 149 33.43 -8.97 24.49
CA ALA A 149 32.41 -9.03 25.54
C ALA A 149 31.02 -9.24 24.90
N ALA A 150 30.47 -10.43 25.09
CA ALA A 150 29.12 -10.78 24.66
C ALA A 150 28.07 -9.89 25.36
N LYS A 151 27.29 -9.12 24.58
CA LYS A 151 26.11 -8.39 25.08
C LYS A 151 25.09 -9.38 25.63
N THR A 152 24.86 -9.36 26.93
CA THR A 152 23.85 -10.19 27.59
C THR A 152 22.49 -9.50 27.43
N VAL A 153 21.59 -10.09 26.65
CA VAL A 153 20.21 -9.58 26.47
C VAL A 153 19.37 -10.01 27.67
N ALA A 154 19.01 -9.06 28.54
CA ALA A 154 18.09 -9.29 29.66
C ALA A 154 16.63 -9.22 29.17
N ARG A 155 15.80 -10.23 29.47
CA ARG A 155 14.35 -10.23 29.22
C ARG A 155 13.62 -9.85 30.50
N ARG A 156 12.60 -9.00 30.41
CA ARG A 156 11.73 -8.62 31.54
C ARG A 156 10.27 -8.95 31.25
N GLU A 157 9.55 -9.41 32.25
CA GLU A 157 8.10 -9.65 32.25
C GLU A 157 7.51 -9.11 33.55
N TRP A 158 6.23 -8.74 33.54
CA TRP A 158 5.54 -8.36 34.77
C TRP A 158 4.08 -8.80 34.72
N PHE A 159 3.50 -9.03 35.89
CA PHE A 159 2.11 -9.37 36.10
C PHE A 159 1.65 -8.80 37.42
N GLN A 160 0.34 -8.75 37.67
CA GLN A 160 -0.20 -8.14 38.88
C GLN A 160 -1.46 -8.88 39.34
N ASN A 161 -1.78 -8.69 40.61
CA ASN A 161 -3.10 -8.98 41.17
C ASN A 161 -3.63 -7.72 41.86
N ASP A 162 -4.77 -7.81 42.55
CA ASP A 162 -5.41 -6.67 43.20
C ASP A 162 -4.51 -5.97 44.25
N THR A 163 -3.50 -6.67 44.75
CA THR A 163 -2.70 -6.29 45.93
C THR A 163 -1.22 -6.04 45.61
N PHE A 164 -0.67 -6.68 44.59
CA PHE A 164 0.75 -6.69 44.26
C PHE A 164 1.00 -6.56 42.75
N VAL A 165 2.12 -5.93 42.40
CA VAL A 165 2.72 -5.96 41.06
C VAL A 165 4.02 -6.77 41.14
N THR A 166 4.16 -7.79 40.32
CA THR A 166 5.35 -8.65 40.28
C THR A 166 6.12 -8.43 38.98
N ILE A 167 7.40 -8.08 39.09
CA ILE A 167 8.32 -7.87 37.97
C ILE A 167 9.36 -9.00 37.99
N GLN A 168 9.53 -9.69 36.87
CA GLN A 168 10.52 -10.75 36.69
C GLN A 168 11.57 -10.31 35.68
N VAL A 169 12.82 -10.27 36.13
CA VAL A 169 13.99 -9.93 35.31
C VAL A 169 14.83 -11.19 35.12
N TYR A 170 14.89 -11.71 33.90
CA TYR A 170 15.62 -12.95 33.59
C TYR A 170 17.09 -12.65 33.29
N LEU A 171 17.96 -13.05 34.22
CA LEU A 171 19.42 -12.88 34.16
C LEU A 171 20.08 -14.19 34.60
N LYS A 172 21.01 -14.72 33.78
CA LYS A 172 21.72 -15.98 34.09
C LYS A 172 22.86 -15.72 35.08
N GLN A 173 23.03 -16.61 36.07
CA GLN A 173 24.17 -16.65 36.99
C GLN A 173 24.34 -15.41 37.89
N VAL A 174 23.23 -14.82 38.36
CA VAL A 174 23.27 -13.70 39.31
C VAL A 174 23.47 -14.22 40.75
N LYS A 175 24.46 -13.67 41.46
CA LYS A 175 24.67 -13.90 42.90
C LYS A 175 23.95 -12.81 43.70
N SER A 176 23.35 -13.17 44.83
CA SER A 176 22.57 -12.23 45.67
C SER A 176 23.39 -11.04 46.16
N GLU A 177 24.69 -11.20 46.35
CA GLU A 177 25.62 -10.17 46.85
C GLU A 177 25.92 -9.07 45.80
N LEU A 178 25.51 -9.25 44.55
CA LEU A 178 25.81 -8.36 43.43
C LEU A 178 24.57 -7.60 42.91
N VAL A 179 23.47 -7.66 43.66
CA VAL A 179 22.19 -7.01 43.37
C VAL A 179 21.95 -5.92 44.40
N ASP A 180 21.81 -4.68 43.93
CA ASP A 180 21.36 -3.54 44.72
C ASP A 180 19.94 -3.17 44.28
N LEU A 181 18.98 -3.19 45.20
CA LEU A 181 17.56 -2.96 44.93
C LEU A 181 16.97 -2.04 45.98
N ASN A 182 16.49 -0.87 45.56
CA ASN A 182 15.89 0.13 46.43
C ASN A 182 14.44 0.44 46.02
N PHE A 183 13.54 0.39 47.00
CA PHE A 183 12.12 0.73 46.86
C PHE A 183 11.87 2.12 47.42
N PHE A 184 11.19 2.97 46.66
CA PHE A 184 10.67 4.26 47.09
C PHE A 184 9.16 4.31 46.88
N ASN A 185 8.48 5.32 47.42
CA ASN A 185 7.01 5.39 47.39
C ASN A 185 6.46 5.38 45.96
N ASP A 186 7.18 5.96 45.01
CA ASP A 186 6.80 6.15 43.61
C ASP A 186 7.89 5.68 42.63
N SER A 187 8.98 5.07 43.10
CA SER A 187 10.07 4.65 42.22
C SER A 187 10.76 3.37 42.67
N LEU A 188 11.39 2.68 41.71
CA LEU A 188 12.16 1.46 41.91
C LEU A 188 13.51 1.59 41.20
N SER A 189 14.60 1.29 41.90
CA SER A 189 15.93 1.16 41.27
C SER A 189 16.52 -0.21 41.55
N LEU A 190 16.96 -0.89 40.48
CA LEU A 190 17.66 -2.17 40.50
C LEU A 190 18.98 -2.01 39.75
N SER A 191 20.09 -2.40 40.38
CA SER A 191 21.41 -2.47 39.77
C SER A 191 22.04 -3.83 40.02
N VAL A 192 22.51 -4.49 38.96
CA VAL A 192 23.09 -5.84 39.02
C VAL A 192 24.43 -5.87 38.32
N LYS A 193 25.48 -6.31 39.02
CA LYS A 193 26.79 -6.59 38.40
C LYS A 193 26.81 -7.99 37.81
N LEU A 194 26.95 -8.11 36.48
CA LEU A 194 26.98 -9.39 35.78
C LEU A 194 28.38 -10.04 35.81
N PRO A 195 28.50 -11.37 35.71
CA PRO A 195 29.78 -12.09 35.74
C PRO A 195 30.77 -11.70 34.62
N ASN A 196 30.29 -11.11 33.53
CA ASN A 196 31.10 -10.64 32.40
C ASN A 196 31.66 -9.21 32.60
N GLY A 197 31.45 -8.59 33.76
CA GLY A 197 31.91 -7.24 34.09
C GLY A 197 30.98 -6.10 33.64
N SER A 198 29.84 -6.41 33.00
CA SER A 198 28.83 -5.39 32.63
C SER A 198 27.78 -5.20 33.72
N ASN A 199 27.20 -4.00 33.80
CA ASN A 199 26.12 -3.68 34.76
C ASN A 199 24.76 -3.69 34.06
N TYR A 200 23.78 -4.34 34.66
CA TYR A 200 22.36 -4.22 34.27
C TYR A 200 21.65 -3.31 35.26
N SER A 201 21.02 -2.24 34.78
CA SER A 201 20.21 -1.34 35.62
C SER A 201 18.78 -1.26 35.11
N LEU A 202 17.82 -1.25 36.04
CA LEU A 202 16.40 -0.99 35.79
C LEU A 202 15.97 0.10 36.77
N GLU A 203 15.60 1.26 36.23
CA GLU A 203 14.99 2.36 36.98
C GLU A 203 13.55 2.54 36.47
N LEU A 204 12.59 2.59 37.38
CA LEU A 204 11.19 2.91 37.11
C LEU A 204 10.84 4.11 37.96
N ASP A 205 10.79 5.29 37.35
CA ASP A 205 10.55 6.57 38.03
C ASP A 205 9.85 7.55 37.06
N PRO A 206 8.59 7.94 37.30
CA PRO A 206 7.68 7.45 38.35
C PRO A 206 6.96 6.14 37.97
N LEU A 207 6.74 5.28 38.96
CA LEU A 207 5.84 4.12 38.90
C LEU A 207 4.40 4.57 38.65
N ALA A 208 3.61 3.72 37.97
CA ALA A 208 2.24 4.05 37.61
C ALA A 208 1.33 4.42 38.80
N HIS A 209 1.53 3.79 39.96
CA HIS A 209 0.90 4.20 41.22
C HIS A 209 1.84 4.02 42.42
N TYR A 210 1.54 4.71 43.52
CA TYR A 210 2.27 4.57 44.77
C TYR A 210 2.28 3.12 45.29
N ILE A 211 3.44 2.71 45.80
CA ILE A 211 3.67 1.42 46.45
C ILE A 211 3.92 1.63 47.94
N ILE A 212 3.85 0.54 48.72
CA ILE A 212 4.29 0.52 50.12
C ILE A 212 5.69 -0.11 50.13
N PRO A 213 6.78 0.69 50.26
CA PRO A 213 8.15 0.16 50.16
C PRO A 213 8.46 -0.89 51.22
N GLU A 214 7.95 -0.68 52.43
CA GLU A 214 8.16 -1.55 53.60
C GLU A 214 7.56 -2.96 53.44
N GLU A 215 6.52 -3.10 52.60
CA GLU A 215 5.85 -4.37 52.31
C GLU A 215 6.24 -4.96 50.94
N SER A 216 7.13 -4.29 50.21
CA SER A 216 7.63 -4.77 48.92
C SER A 216 8.81 -5.71 49.12
N THR A 217 8.82 -6.85 48.43
CA THR A 217 9.79 -7.93 48.63
C THR A 217 10.48 -8.30 47.33
N HIS A 218 11.64 -8.95 47.41
CA HIS A 218 12.31 -9.50 46.23
C HIS A 218 12.89 -10.88 46.53
N SER A 219 13.06 -11.70 45.49
CA SER A 219 13.70 -13.00 45.56
C SER A 219 14.63 -13.19 44.37
N ILE A 220 15.81 -13.75 44.62
CA ILE A 220 16.86 -13.91 43.62
C ILE A 220 17.07 -15.40 43.40
N SER A 221 16.97 -15.85 42.15
CA SER A 221 17.32 -17.20 41.72
C SER A 221 18.51 -17.17 40.77
N SER A 222 19.07 -18.34 40.45
CA SER A 222 20.17 -18.48 39.47
C SER A 222 19.79 -18.09 38.04
N THR A 223 18.49 -17.90 37.76
CA THR A 223 17.95 -17.63 36.42
C THR A 223 17.10 -16.36 36.33
N LYS A 224 16.64 -15.79 37.45
CA LYS A 224 15.80 -14.59 37.47
C LYS A 224 15.84 -13.84 38.81
N ILE A 225 15.53 -12.55 38.77
CA ILE A 225 15.21 -11.71 39.93
C ILE A 225 13.70 -11.44 39.87
N GLU A 226 12.98 -11.78 40.93
CA GLU A 226 11.54 -11.54 41.06
C GLU A 226 11.29 -10.49 42.13
N ILE A 227 10.69 -9.36 41.74
CA ILE A 227 10.43 -8.19 42.56
C ILE A 227 8.91 -8.08 42.74
N LYS A 228 8.43 -8.02 43.97
CA LYS A 228 7.01 -7.89 44.32
C LYS A 228 6.77 -6.55 45.01
N LEU A 229 6.12 -5.64 44.29
CA LEU A 229 5.72 -4.33 44.78
C LEU A 229 4.32 -4.41 45.40
N LYS A 230 4.17 -3.96 46.65
CA LYS A 230 2.87 -3.87 47.32
C LYS A 230 2.16 -2.59 46.88
N LYS A 231 0.96 -2.69 46.32
CA LYS A 231 0.17 -1.51 45.91
C LYS A 231 -0.30 -0.74 47.15
N ALA A 232 -0.16 0.59 47.16
CA ALA A 232 -0.71 1.43 48.22
C ALA A 232 -2.26 1.52 48.15
N MET A 233 -2.82 1.40 46.94
CA MET A 233 -4.27 1.34 46.71
C MET A 233 -4.64 -0.03 46.15
N VAL A 234 -5.36 -0.82 46.95
CA VAL A 234 -5.84 -2.16 46.59
C VAL A 234 -6.98 -2.04 45.57
N GLY A 235 -6.94 -2.84 44.50
CA GLY A 235 -7.99 -2.91 43.48
C GLY A 235 -7.77 -2.05 42.23
N ILE A 236 -6.66 -1.30 42.13
CA ILE A 236 -6.29 -0.59 40.89
C ILE A 236 -5.42 -1.50 40.02
N MET A 237 -5.80 -1.68 38.76
CA MET A 237 -5.02 -2.43 37.77
C MET A 237 -4.14 -1.47 36.98
N TRP A 238 -2.83 -1.68 37.05
CA TRP A 238 -1.83 -0.87 36.34
C TRP A 238 -1.88 -1.21 34.84
N GLY A 239 -2.06 -0.24 33.96
CA GLY A 239 -1.97 -0.44 32.50
C GLY A 239 -0.53 -0.48 32.00
N ALA A 240 0.40 0.13 32.73
CA ALA A 240 1.84 0.13 32.50
C ALA A 240 2.61 0.16 33.84
N LEU A 241 3.93 -0.09 33.82
CA LEU A 241 4.75 0.05 35.03
C LEU A 241 5.14 1.51 35.33
N GLU A 242 5.19 2.37 34.31
CA GLU A 242 5.55 3.79 34.39
C GLU A 242 4.32 4.67 34.13
N SER A 243 4.21 5.80 34.82
CA SER A 243 3.00 6.63 34.79
C SER A 243 2.67 7.22 33.41
N ASP A 244 3.69 7.46 32.58
CA ASP A 244 3.55 8.12 31.27
C ASP A 244 2.74 7.29 30.25
N ASN A 245 2.55 5.99 30.54
CA ASN A 245 1.87 5.03 29.67
C ASN A 245 0.64 4.37 30.33
N ASP A 246 0.24 4.76 31.55
CA ASP A 246 -0.89 4.14 32.24
C ASP A 246 -2.22 4.88 31.96
N GLN A 247 -3.20 4.17 31.37
CA GLN A 247 -4.57 4.68 31.16
C GLN A 247 -5.57 4.22 32.23
N GLY A 248 -5.10 3.65 33.35
CA GLY A 248 -5.83 3.41 34.61
C GLY A 248 -7.31 3.02 34.50
N THR A 249 -7.64 1.73 34.66
CA THR A 249 -9.04 1.26 34.67
C THR A 249 -9.47 0.82 36.06
N THR A 250 -10.51 1.47 36.61
CA THR A 250 -11.17 1.05 37.87
C THR A 250 -12.36 0.15 37.53
N THR A 251 -12.34 -1.12 37.92
CA THR A 251 -13.51 -2.01 37.82
C THR A 251 -13.87 -2.61 39.17
N LEU A 252 -15.08 -2.27 39.63
CA LEU A 252 -15.79 -2.89 40.73
C LEU A 252 -16.08 -4.37 40.41
N HIS A 253 -15.81 -5.24 41.38
CA HIS A 253 -16.02 -6.69 41.34
C HIS A 253 -17.41 -7.13 40.86
N GLN A 254 -17.45 -8.17 40.02
CA GLN A 254 -18.44 -9.25 40.12
C GLN A 254 -17.82 -10.62 39.83
N VAL A 255 -18.24 -11.58 40.65
CA VAL A 255 -17.65 -12.89 40.97
C VAL A 255 -18.11 -13.96 39.97
N ALA A 256 -17.21 -14.83 39.53
CA ALA A 256 -17.55 -16.09 38.84
C ALA A 256 -17.34 -17.30 39.79
N PRO A 257 -18.17 -18.36 39.70
CA PRO A 257 -18.20 -19.44 40.67
C PRO A 257 -17.15 -20.53 40.39
N THR A 258 -16.66 -21.12 41.49
CA THR A 258 -15.80 -22.31 41.61
C THR A 258 -16.36 -23.59 41.00
N SER A 259 -15.49 -24.41 40.39
CA SER A 259 -15.65 -25.87 40.34
C SER A 259 -14.29 -26.61 40.40
N THR A 260 -14.28 -27.70 41.16
CA THR A 260 -13.15 -28.56 41.53
C THR A 260 -13.19 -29.91 40.79
N ALA A 261 -11.99 -30.47 40.52
CA ALA A 261 -11.64 -31.90 40.31
C ALA A 261 -12.11 -32.56 38.98
N THR A 262 -11.41 -33.46 38.28
CA THR A 262 -10.13 -34.24 38.41
C THR A 262 -9.94 -35.05 37.10
N LYS A 263 -8.70 -35.34 36.63
CA LYS A 263 -8.26 -36.60 35.96
C LYS A 263 -6.77 -36.58 35.53
N PRO A 264 -6.11 -37.74 35.23
CA PRO A 264 -4.97 -38.24 36.01
C PRO A 264 -3.59 -38.14 35.33
N THR A 265 -2.55 -38.28 36.15
CA THR A 265 -1.12 -38.33 35.84
C THR A 265 -0.68 -39.63 35.16
N LYS A 266 0.18 -39.53 34.14
CA LYS A 266 0.91 -40.65 33.52
C LYS A 266 2.39 -40.57 33.91
N ASP A 267 2.89 -41.66 34.46
CA ASP A 267 4.19 -41.84 35.11
C ASP A 267 5.29 -42.13 34.08
N TRP A 268 6.35 -41.31 34.08
CA TRP A 268 7.48 -41.39 33.14
C TRP A 268 8.67 -42.20 33.68
N ASN A 269 8.58 -42.77 34.89
CA ASN A 269 9.68 -43.52 35.52
C ASN A 269 9.74 -45.01 35.15
N LYS A 270 9.32 -45.38 33.93
CA LYS A 270 9.56 -46.71 33.37
C LYS A 270 10.03 -46.60 31.93
N LEU A 271 11.33 -46.50 31.72
CA LEU A 271 12.07 -47.07 30.56
C LEU A 271 13.55 -46.63 30.53
N THR A 272 14.29 -46.81 31.62
CA THR A 272 15.76 -46.86 31.57
C THR A 272 16.30 -47.71 32.71
N ALA A 273 16.33 -49.02 32.48
CA ALA A 273 17.21 -49.95 33.19
C ALA A 273 17.43 -51.17 32.30
N GLU A 274 18.70 -51.60 32.22
CA GLU A 274 19.24 -52.80 31.56
C GLU A 274 19.54 -52.67 30.06
N VAL A 275 20.80 -52.37 29.71
CA VAL A 275 21.84 -53.36 29.36
C VAL A 275 23.19 -52.62 29.34
N ASP A 276 23.95 -52.77 30.42
CA ASP A 276 25.41 -52.60 30.42
C ASP A 276 26.03 -53.94 30.00
N LYS A 277 26.81 -53.93 28.91
CA LYS A 277 27.93 -54.87 28.69
C LYS A 277 29.01 -54.16 27.88
N GLU A 278 30.13 -53.92 28.57
CA GLU A 278 31.48 -53.57 28.09
C GLU A 278 31.90 -54.49 26.91
N GLU A 279 32.59 -54.09 25.82
CA GLU A 279 33.94 -53.52 25.59
C GLU A 279 34.12 -53.25 24.06
N PRO A 280 35.24 -52.72 23.49
CA PRO A 280 36.28 -51.81 23.99
C PRO A 280 36.41 -50.51 23.14
N GLU A 281 37.08 -49.50 23.71
CA GLU A 281 37.35 -48.20 23.11
C GLU A 281 38.51 -48.20 22.08
N GLY A 282 38.42 -47.31 21.08
CA GLY A 282 39.60 -46.73 20.39
C GLY A 282 39.88 -47.15 18.94
N GLU A 283 40.67 -46.32 18.24
CA GLU A 283 41.02 -46.32 16.79
C GLU A 283 41.24 -47.68 16.11
N GLN A 284 41.59 -48.73 16.84
CA GLN A 284 41.76 -50.08 16.29
C GLN A 284 40.46 -50.71 15.78
N ALA A 285 39.32 -50.47 16.43
CA ALA A 285 38.03 -50.97 15.98
C ALA A 285 37.59 -50.30 14.67
N LEU A 286 37.89 -49.01 14.51
CA LEU A 286 37.57 -48.22 13.32
C LEU A 286 38.46 -48.61 12.14
N ASN A 287 39.74 -48.87 12.38
CA ASN A 287 40.66 -49.39 11.36
C ASN A 287 40.30 -50.81 10.92
N ALA A 288 39.86 -51.68 11.85
CA ALA A 288 39.38 -53.01 11.51
C ALA A 288 38.08 -52.96 10.69
N LEU A 289 37.18 -52.01 10.99
CA LEU A 289 35.96 -51.76 10.22
C LEU A 289 36.31 -51.27 8.79
N PHE A 290 37.24 -50.33 8.65
CA PHE A 290 37.71 -49.84 7.35
C PHE A 290 38.35 -50.96 6.51
N GLN A 291 39.16 -51.82 7.12
CA GLN A 291 39.75 -52.97 6.42
C GLN A 291 38.68 -53.97 5.95
N ASN A 292 37.65 -54.23 6.75
CA ASN A 292 36.55 -55.10 6.37
C ASN A 292 35.68 -54.50 5.24
N ILE A 293 35.41 -53.20 5.28
CA ILE A 293 34.66 -52.51 4.23
C ILE A 293 35.46 -52.52 2.93
N TYR A 294 36.76 -52.18 2.97
CA TYR A 294 37.61 -52.19 1.78
C TYR A 294 37.71 -53.60 1.16
N LYS A 295 37.88 -54.64 1.99
CA LYS A 295 38.01 -56.03 1.53
C LYS A 295 36.73 -56.58 0.86
N ASN A 296 35.57 -56.05 1.25
CA ASN A 296 34.26 -56.48 0.74
C ASN A 296 33.62 -55.52 -0.27
N ALA A 297 34.26 -54.38 -0.57
CA ALA A 297 33.76 -53.38 -1.50
C ALA A 297 34.07 -53.72 -2.96
N ASP A 298 33.25 -53.22 -3.88
CA ASP A 298 33.49 -53.31 -5.31
C ASP A 298 34.69 -52.43 -5.75
N PRO A 299 35.27 -52.66 -6.95
CA PRO A 299 36.51 -52.01 -7.38
C PRO A 299 36.47 -50.49 -7.54
N ASP A 300 35.28 -49.89 -7.72
CA ASP A 300 35.12 -48.45 -7.83
C ASP A 300 35.02 -47.82 -6.43
N THR A 301 34.32 -48.47 -5.52
CA THR A 301 34.27 -48.10 -4.10
C THR A 301 35.65 -48.21 -3.44
N GLN A 302 36.42 -49.26 -3.74
CA GLN A 302 37.82 -49.38 -3.27
C GLN A 302 38.70 -48.22 -3.77
N ARG A 303 38.55 -47.80 -5.03
CA ARG A 303 39.30 -46.66 -5.59
C ARG A 303 38.91 -45.33 -4.95
N ALA A 304 37.63 -45.10 -4.70
CA ALA A 304 37.15 -43.91 -4.00
C ALA A 304 37.64 -43.86 -2.54
N MET A 305 37.62 -45.00 -1.84
CA MET A 305 38.16 -45.13 -0.50
C MET A 305 39.67 -44.89 -0.45
N MET A 306 40.43 -45.44 -1.42
CA MET A 306 41.87 -45.23 -1.48
C MET A 306 42.23 -43.77 -1.80
N LYS A 307 41.47 -43.12 -2.69
CA LYS A 307 41.63 -41.70 -3.01
C LYS A 307 41.37 -40.83 -1.79
N SER A 308 40.29 -41.09 -1.06
CA SER A 308 39.96 -40.39 0.19
C SER A 308 41.01 -40.62 1.29
N PHE A 309 41.55 -41.84 1.41
CA PHE A 309 42.60 -42.17 2.37
C PHE A 309 43.94 -41.46 2.07
N VAL A 310 44.28 -41.34 0.78
CA VAL A 310 45.48 -40.62 0.32
C VAL A 310 45.33 -39.11 0.50
N GLU A 311 44.16 -38.54 0.16
CA GLU A 311 43.88 -37.11 0.33
C GLU A 311 43.83 -36.68 1.81
N SER A 312 43.55 -37.61 2.73
CA SER A 312 43.48 -37.38 4.18
C SER A 312 44.75 -37.75 4.94
N ASN A 313 45.86 -38.09 4.26
CA ASN A 313 47.14 -38.44 4.90
C ASN A 313 47.05 -39.56 5.97
N GLY A 314 46.06 -40.46 5.85
CA GLY A 314 45.93 -41.63 6.71
C GLY A 314 45.29 -41.41 8.08
N THR A 315 44.67 -40.24 8.35
CA THR A 315 43.85 -40.04 9.56
C THR A 315 42.36 -40.18 9.25
N CYS A 316 41.74 -41.23 9.81
CA CYS A 316 40.30 -41.46 9.71
C CYS A 316 39.51 -40.29 10.30
N LEU A 317 38.53 -39.81 9.53
CA LEU A 317 37.55 -38.78 9.85
C LEU A 317 36.95 -38.95 11.26
N SER A 318 37.37 -38.12 12.22
CA SER A 318 36.58 -37.82 13.41
C SER A 318 35.66 -36.62 13.12
N THR A 319 34.79 -36.73 12.12
CA THR A 319 33.68 -35.77 12.02
C THR A 319 32.59 -36.27 12.96
N ASN A 320 32.59 -35.71 14.16
CA ASN A 320 31.56 -35.93 15.15
C ASN A 320 30.24 -35.36 14.62
N TRP A 321 29.38 -36.21 14.06
CA TRP A 321 28.12 -35.80 13.44
C TRP A 321 27.15 -35.13 14.44
N GLU A 322 27.28 -35.42 15.73
CA GLU A 322 26.59 -34.71 16.82
C GLU A 322 27.03 -33.23 16.90
N GLU A 323 28.30 -32.93 16.61
CA GLU A 323 28.87 -31.58 16.66
C GLU A 323 28.47 -30.75 15.43
N ILE A 324 28.30 -31.40 14.27
CA ILE A 324 27.74 -30.78 13.05
C ILE A 324 26.25 -30.48 13.24
N LYS A 325 25.51 -31.36 13.92
CA LYS A 325 24.09 -31.13 14.25
C LYS A 325 23.89 -29.95 15.21
N GLN A 326 24.88 -29.66 16.05
CA GLN A 326 24.87 -28.55 17.01
C GLN A 326 25.47 -27.24 16.46
N LYS A 327 26.28 -27.29 15.40
CA LYS A 327 26.72 -26.09 14.69
C LYS A 327 25.56 -25.54 13.86
N LYS A 328 24.85 -24.54 14.42
CA LYS A 328 24.15 -23.56 13.59
C LYS A 328 25.19 -22.98 12.65
N THR A 329 25.13 -23.34 11.37
CA THR A 329 25.83 -22.60 10.33
C THR A 329 25.46 -21.14 10.50
N GLU A 330 26.41 -20.30 10.89
CA GLU A 330 26.28 -18.87 10.64
C GLU A 330 26.24 -18.73 9.12
N ILE A 331 25.02 -18.68 8.59
CA ILE A 331 24.76 -18.17 7.26
C ILE A 331 25.22 -16.72 7.35
N LYS A 332 26.45 -16.43 6.92
CA LYS A 332 26.74 -15.08 6.48
C LYS A 332 25.66 -14.76 5.44
N PRO A 333 24.83 -13.71 5.63
CA PRO A 333 23.92 -13.30 4.57
C PRO A 333 24.76 -13.14 3.29
N PRO A 334 24.25 -13.57 2.12
CA PRO A 334 24.98 -13.40 0.88
C PRO A 334 25.43 -11.93 0.75
N GLU A 335 26.56 -11.70 0.06
CA GLU A 335 26.86 -10.36 -0.45
C GLU A 335 25.57 -9.78 -1.03
N GLY A 336 25.19 -8.57 -0.57
CA GLY A 336 23.83 -8.07 -0.69
C GLY A 336 23.28 -8.21 -2.12
N MET A 337 22.13 -8.88 -2.25
CA MET A 337 21.43 -9.04 -3.52
C MET A 337 21.00 -7.66 -4.04
N THR A 338 21.28 -7.38 -5.31
CA THR A 338 20.78 -6.21 -6.03
C THR A 338 19.69 -6.65 -7.00
N VAL A 339 18.51 -6.04 -6.88
CA VAL A 339 17.33 -6.37 -7.70
C VAL A 339 17.01 -5.22 -8.63
N LEU A 340 17.02 -5.48 -9.95
CA LEU A 340 16.43 -4.60 -10.93
C LEU A 340 14.94 -4.88 -11.06
N ILE A 341 14.11 -3.84 -10.93
CA ILE A 341 12.66 -3.92 -11.12
C ILE A 341 12.34 -3.49 -12.55
N ALA A 342 12.01 -4.45 -13.41
CA ALA A 342 11.69 -4.23 -14.82
C ALA A 342 10.22 -3.85 -15.03
N ASN A 343 9.72 -2.90 -14.22
CA ASN A 343 8.34 -2.47 -14.24
C ASN A 343 8.20 -1.04 -13.67
N ARG A 344 6.97 -0.52 -13.64
CA ARG A 344 6.64 0.85 -13.21
C ARG A 344 5.43 0.89 -12.28
N GLY A 345 5.05 2.09 -11.85
CA GLY A 345 3.80 2.33 -11.13
C GLY A 345 3.74 1.64 -9.78
N GLU A 346 2.54 1.20 -9.37
CA GLU A 346 2.33 0.64 -8.02
C GLU A 346 3.14 -0.63 -7.78
N ILE A 347 3.28 -1.50 -8.79
CA ILE A 347 4.00 -2.77 -8.64
C ILE A 347 5.49 -2.57 -8.43
N ALA A 348 6.09 -1.59 -9.11
CA ALA A 348 7.46 -1.22 -8.82
C ALA A 348 7.59 -0.74 -7.37
N CYS A 349 6.65 0.08 -6.90
CA CYS A 349 6.62 0.49 -5.50
C CYS A 349 6.42 -0.69 -4.53
N ARG A 350 5.58 -1.65 -4.88
CA ARG A 350 5.30 -2.86 -4.09
C ARG A 350 6.56 -3.72 -3.93
N VAL A 351 7.32 -3.94 -5.01
CA VAL A 351 8.54 -4.76 -4.97
C VAL A 351 9.66 -4.05 -4.21
N ILE A 352 9.88 -2.76 -4.48
CA ILE A 352 10.90 -1.97 -3.79
C ILE A 352 10.63 -1.92 -2.29
N ARG A 353 9.38 -1.77 -1.84
CA ARG A 353 9.03 -1.78 -0.41
C ARG A 353 9.48 -3.08 0.29
N THR A 354 9.27 -4.24 -0.33
CA THR A 354 9.76 -5.52 0.21
C THR A 354 11.28 -5.59 0.20
N CYS A 355 11.92 -5.23 -0.91
CA CYS A 355 13.38 -5.24 -1.01
C CYS A 355 14.01 -4.34 0.06
N ARG A 356 13.52 -3.11 0.25
CA ARG A 356 14.01 -2.18 1.28
C ARG A 356 13.80 -2.72 2.70
N ARG A 357 12.66 -3.36 2.99
CA ARG A 357 12.40 -4.02 4.28
C ARG A 357 13.42 -5.13 4.57
N LEU A 358 13.85 -5.85 3.53
CA LEU A 358 14.83 -6.93 3.61
C LEU A 358 16.29 -6.45 3.50
N GLY A 359 16.53 -5.15 3.29
CA GLY A 359 17.89 -4.60 3.10
C GLY A 359 18.52 -4.93 1.75
N ILE A 360 17.72 -5.22 0.72
CA ILE A 360 18.13 -5.53 -0.65
C ILE A 360 18.22 -4.21 -1.44
N PHE A 361 19.31 -4.02 -2.18
CA PHE A 361 19.52 -2.82 -3.01
C PHE A 361 18.62 -2.87 -4.26
N THR A 362 18.00 -1.74 -4.59
CA THR A 362 16.98 -1.68 -5.64
C THR A 362 17.36 -0.76 -6.79
N VAL A 363 17.20 -1.28 -8.02
CA VAL A 363 17.41 -0.54 -9.26
C VAL A 363 16.10 -0.44 -10.02
N ALA A 364 15.60 0.76 -10.24
CA ALA A 364 14.44 1.01 -11.10
C ALA A 364 14.86 1.39 -12.52
N VAL A 365 13.92 1.24 -13.46
CA VAL A 365 14.04 1.74 -14.83
C VAL A 365 12.85 2.62 -15.15
N TYR A 366 13.05 3.70 -15.92
CA TYR A 366 11.98 4.66 -16.20
C TYR A 366 12.03 5.23 -17.63
N SER A 367 10.86 5.58 -18.16
CA SER A 367 10.71 6.31 -19.42
C SER A 367 10.59 7.82 -19.19
N ASP A 368 10.57 8.62 -20.27
CA ASP A 368 10.34 10.08 -20.19
C ASP A 368 9.11 10.46 -19.35
N SER A 369 8.00 9.72 -19.47
CA SER A 369 6.77 10.02 -18.72
C SER A 369 6.83 9.64 -17.23
N ASP A 370 7.80 8.82 -16.83
CA ASP A 370 7.94 8.32 -15.46
C ASP A 370 9.07 8.97 -14.67
N GLU A 371 9.79 9.95 -15.24
CA GLU A 371 10.96 10.59 -14.62
C GLU A 371 10.71 11.06 -13.18
N ASN A 372 9.51 11.56 -12.89
CA ASN A 372 9.12 12.06 -11.57
C ASN A 372 8.23 11.09 -10.78
N ALA A 373 8.08 9.84 -11.22
CA ALA A 373 7.20 8.87 -10.59
C ALA A 373 7.72 8.42 -9.20
N PRO A 374 6.83 8.09 -8.24
CA PRO A 374 7.24 7.67 -6.89
C PRO A 374 8.24 6.51 -6.84
N PHE A 375 8.10 5.50 -7.72
CA PHE A 375 9.00 4.35 -7.72
C PHE A 375 10.45 4.72 -8.11
N VAL A 376 10.64 5.74 -8.96
CA VAL A 376 11.96 6.26 -9.34
C VAL A 376 12.64 6.91 -8.13
N LYS A 377 11.89 7.70 -7.36
CA LYS A 377 12.37 8.35 -6.12
C LYS A 377 12.62 7.35 -4.99
N MET A 378 11.93 6.21 -5.02
CA MET A 378 11.99 5.21 -3.96
C MET A 378 13.07 4.14 -4.20
N ALA A 379 13.50 3.90 -5.45
CA ALA A 379 14.62 3.01 -5.71
C ALA A 379 15.95 3.65 -5.24
N ASP A 380 16.95 2.82 -4.99
CA ASP A 380 18.29 3.30 -4.61
C ASP A 380 19.04 3.84 -5.83
N GLU A 381 18.82 3.23 -7.00
CA GLU A 381 19.22 3.76 -8.31
C GLU A 381 18.07 3.71 -9.31
N ALA A 382 18.07 4.61 -10.29
CA ALA A 382 17.10 4.59 -11.38
C ALA A 382 17.75 4.96 -12.72
N TYR A 383 17.42 4.21 -13.78
CA TYR A 383 17.99 4.39 -15.12
C TYR A 383 16.93 4.70 -16.16
N HIS A 384 17.20 5.71 -16.98
CA HIS A 384 16.38 6.05 -18.13
C HIS A 384 16.50 4.99 -19.23
N ILE A 385 15.36 4.54 -19.77
CA ILE A 385 15.28 3.51 -20.82
C ILE A 385 14.66 4.01 -22.13
N GLY A 386 14.39 5.31 -22.26
CA GLY A 386 13.93 5.95 -23.50
C GLY A 386 12.52 6.55 -23.41
N PRO A 387 11.85 6.70 -24.57
CA PRO A 387 10.62 7.48 -24.65
C PRO A 387 9.43 6.80 -23.96
N SER A 388 8.36 7.56 -23.76
CA SER A 388 7.14 7.12 -23.05
C SER A 388 6.45 5.91 -23.69
N ILE A 389 6.67 5.66 -24.98
CA ILE A 389 6.08 4.52 -25.68
C ILE A 389 6.67 3.21 -25.13
N ALA A 390 5.81 2.33 -24.63
CA ALA A 390 6.23 1.09 -23.96
C ALA A 390 7.06 0.15 -24.86
N SER A 391 6.75 0.05 -26.16
CA SER A 391 7.50 -0.77 -27.13
C SER A 391 8.96 -0.34 -27.27
N GLU A 392 9.25 0.92 -27.00
CA GLU A 392 10.59 1.50 -27.10
C GLU A 392 11.30 1.62 -25.74
N SER A 393 10.57 1.37 -24.64
CA SER A 393 11.05 1.44 -23.25
C SER A 393 10.85 0.09 -22.53
N TYR A 394 9.79 -0.07 -21.74
CA TYR A 394 9.58 -1.22 -20.84
C TYR A 394 9.41 -2.58 -21.54
N LEU A 395 9.05 -2.61 -22.82
CA LEU A 395 8.97 -3.83 -23.62
C LEU A 395 10.28 -4.14 -24.38
N ASN A 396 11.30 -3.28 -24.24
CA ASN A 396 12.60 -3.50 -24.87
C ASN A 396 13.52 -4.30 -23.94
N GLY A 397 13.48 -5.64 -24.07
CA GLY A 397 14.26 -6.56 -23.25
C GLY A 397 15.77 -6.30 -23.31
N ALA A 398 16.31 -5.96 -24.48
CA ALA A 398 17.73 -5.68 -24.66
C ALA A 398 18.20 -4.47 -23.82
N LYS A 399 17.39 -3.40 -23.76
CA LYS A 399 17.68 -2.24 -22.90
C LYS A 399 17.66 -2.60 -21.42
N LEU A 400 16.67 -3.37 -20.98
CA LEU A 400 16.54 -3.79 -19.59
C LEU A 400 17.74 -4.64 -19.13
N ILE A 401 18.16 -5.60 -19.97
CA ILE A 401 19.34 -6.43 -19.70
C ILE A 401 20.62 -5.59 -19.71
N ALA A 402 20.74 -4.61 -20.61
CA ALA A 402 21.89 -3.72 -20.65
C ALA A 402 22.00 -2.87 -19.37
N VAL A 403 20.87 -2.35 -18.86
CA VAL A 403 20.84 -1.64 -17.57
C VAL A 403 21.18 -2.59 -16.43
N ALA A 404 20.59 -3.78 -16.36
CA ALA A 404 20.86 -4.75 -15.30
C ALA A 404 22.36 -5.09 -15.21
N LYS A 405 23.03 -5.28 -16.36
CA LYS A 405 24.48 -5.49 -16.41
C LYS A 405 25.26 -4.26 -15.97
N ARG A 406 24.84 -3.07 -16.38
CA ARG A 406 25.51 -1.80 -16.05
C ARG A 406 25.42 -1.49 -14.55
N SER A 407 24.27 -1.75 -13.93
CA SER A 407 24.03 -1.51 -12.50
C SER A 407 24.56 -2.64 -11.61
N GLY A 408 25.03 -3.76 -12.18
CA GLY A 408 25.46 -4.93 -11.42
C GLY A 408 24.32 -5.64 -10.70
N ALA A 409 23.12 -5.65 -11.28
CA ALA A 409 21.97 -6.33 -10.67
C ALA A 409 22.13 -7.86 -10.74
N ASP A 410 22.04 -8.54 -9.59
CA ASP A 410 22.09 -9.99 -9.49
C ASP A 410 20.80 -10.66 -9.97
N ALA A 411 19.68 -9.93 -9.88
CA ALA A 411 18.37 -10.43 -10.23
C ALA A 411 17.48 -9.37 -10.87
N LEU A 412 16.51 -9.84 -11.65
CA LEU A 412 15.51 -9.02 -12.32
C LEU A 412 14.11 -9.47 -11.91
N HIS A 413 13.35 -8.56 -11.31
CA HIS A 413 11.95 -8.76 -10.96
C HIS A 413 11.05 -8.13 -12.04
N PRO A 414 10.28 -8.92 -12.82
CA PRO A 414 9.47 -8.38 -13.89
C PRO A 414 8.15 -7.77 -13.41
N GLY A 415 7.72 -8.07 -12.19
CA GLY A 415 6.40 -7.66 -11.68
C GLY A 415 5.30 -8.42 -12.42
N TYR A 416 4.35 -7.69 -12.98
CA TYR A 416 3.29 -8.23 -13.82
C TYR A 416 3.09 -7.40 -15.08
N GLY A 417 2.56 -8.01 -16.14
CA GLY A 417 2.48 -7.37 -17.45
C GLY A 417 3.86 -7.08 -18.05
N PHE A 418 3.90 -6.30 -19.12
CA PHE A 418 5.11 -6.06 -19.91
C PHE A 418 5.79 -7.38 -20.34
N LEU A 419 6.98 -7.68 -19.83
CA LEU A 419 7.77 -8.86 -20.19
C LEU A 419 7.69 -9.99 -19.15
N SER A 420 6.80 -9.89 -18.14
CA SER A 420 6.71 -10.90 -17.07
C SER A 420 6.36 -12.31 -17.55
N GLU A 421 5.65 -12.41 -18.67
CA GLU A 421 5.20 -13.68 -19.27
C GLU A 421 5.87 -13.93 -20.62
N ASN A 422 7.00 -13.26 -20.89
CA ASN A 422 7.79 -13.46 -22.10
C ASN A 422 8.92 -14.46 -21.83
N ALA A 423 8.76 -15.68 -22.33
CA ALA A 423 9.74 -16.76 -22.13
C ALA A 423 11.11 -16.45 -22.73
N ASP A 424 11.15 -15.79 -23.89
CA ASP A 424 12.41 -15.49 -24.58
C ASP A 424 13.20 -14.42 -23.82
N PHE A 425 12.51 -13.41 -23.27
CA PHE A 425 13.12 -12.44 -22.38
C PHE A 425 13.68 -13.10 -21.11
N ALA A 426 12.92 -13.99 -20.47
CA ALA A 426 13.39 -14.72 -19.29
C ALA A 426 14.64 -15.57 -19.61
N ASP A 427 14.68 -16.21 -20.78
CA ASP A 427 15.86 -16.93 -21.29
C ASP A 427 17.05 -16.00 -21.51
N GLU A 428 16.84 -14.82 -22.09
CA GLU A 428 17.89 -13.83 -22.34
C GLU A 428 18.47 -13.26 -21.03
N VAL A 429 17.63 -13.03 -20.02
CA VAL A 429 18.05 -12.60 -18.68
C VAL A 429 18.94 -13.68 -18.02
N ILE A 430 18.53 -14.94 -18.08
CA ILE A 430 19.30 -16.07 -17.52
C ILE A 430 20.62 -16.24 -18.28
N LYS A 431 20.62 -16.17 -19.62
CA LYS A 431 21.84 -16.22 -20.46
C LYS A 431 22.78 -15.05 -20.18
N ALA A 432 22.25 -13.91 -19.73
CA ALA A 432 23.02 -12.75 -19.30
C ALA A 432 23.67 -12.91 -17.91
N GLY A 433 23.42 -14.02 -17.21
CA GLY A 433 23.95 -14.29 -15.87
C GLY A 433 23.14 -13.64 -14.74
N ILE A 434 21.91 -13.19 -15.02
CA ILE A 434 21.04 -12.50 -14.06
C ILE A 434 19.91 -13.46 -13.66
N ASN A 435 19.57 -13.52 -12.38
CA ASN A 435 18.46 -14.35 -11.90
C ASN A 435 17.11 -13.73 -12.28
N PHE A 436 16.33 -14.43 -13.10
CA PHE A 436 14.94 -14.04 -13.36
C PHE A 436 14.05 -14.43 -12.18
N ILE A 437 13.43 -13.45 -11.51
CA ILE A 437 12.54 -13.67 -10.36
C ILE A 437 11.12 -13.97 -10.88
N GLY A 438 10.86 -15.23 -11.20
CA GLY A 438 9.60 -15.70 -11.74
C GLY A 438 9.69 -17.17 -12.18
N PRO A 439 8.68 -17.66 -12.91
CA PRO A 439 8.70 -19.02 -13.46
C PRO A 439 9.81 -19.22 -14.48
N LEU A 440 10.20 -20.49 -14.68
CA LEU A 440 11.22 -20.83 -15.67
C LEU A 440 10.69 -20.56 -17.08
N PRO A 441 11.57 -20.22 -18.05
CA PRO A 441 11.18 -20.01 -19.45
C PRO A 441 10.35 -21.15 -20.05
N ASN A 442 10.67 -22.40 -19.70
CA ASN A 442 9.91 -23.57 -20.13
C ASN A 442 8.51 -23.65 -19.50
N ASN A 443 8.33 -23.20 -18.24
CA ASN A 443 7.00 -23.09 -17.64
C ASN A 443 6.12 -22.09 -18.42
N ILE A 444 6.70 -20.93 -18.76
CA ILE A 444 6.03 -19.87 -19.51
C ILE A 444 5.63 -20.37 -20.90
N ARG A 445 6.54 -21.05 -21.63
CA ARG A 445 6.23 -21.61 -22.96
C ARG A 445 5.14 -22.68 -22.94
N ALA A 446 5.19 -23.58 -21.95
CA ALA A 446 4.28 -24.72 -21.89
C ALA A 446 2.81 -24.29 -21.75
N ILE A 447 2.55 -23.15 -21.11
CA ILE A 447 1.21 -22.68 -20.76
C ILE A 447 0.81 -21.36 -21.46
N GLY A 448 1.73 -20.75 -22.23
CA GLY A 448 1.50 -19.44 -22.86
C GLY A 448 0.50 -19.43 -24.02
N ASP A 449 0.31 -20.57 -24.70
CA ASP A 449 -0.73 -20.75 -25.73
C ASP A 449 -1.90 -21.57 -25.19
N LYS A 450 -3.14 -21.11 -25.45
CA LYS A 450 -4.36 -21.75 -24.92
C LYS A 450 -4.54 -23.19 -25.40
N ILE A 451 -4.18 -23.48 -26.66
CA ILE A 451 -4.28 -24.83 -27.22
C ILE A 451 -3.19 -25.70 -26.61
N ALA A 452 -1.95 -25.20 -26.56
CA ALA A 452 -0.81 -25.91 -25.96
C ALA A 452 -1.07 -26.25 -24.48
N ALA A 453 -1.59 -25.30 -23.71
CA ALA A 453 -1.95 -25.51 -22.29
C ALA A 453 -3.00 -26.61 -22.13
N LYS A 454 -4.05 -26.61 -22.95
CA LYS A 454 -5.09 -27.65 -22.91
C LYS A 454 -4.56 -29.02 -23.30
N LEU A 455 -3.71 -29.10 -24.32
CA LEU A 455 -3.06 -30.35 -24.73
C LEU A 455 -2.16 -30.87 -23.60
N PHE A 456 -1.35 -29.99 -23.01
CA PHE A 456 -0.50 -30.33 -21.88
C PHE A 456 -1.31 -30.91 -20.72
N ILE A 457 -2.42 -30.27 -20.34
CA ILE A 457 -3.30 -30.75 -19.26
C ILE A 457 -3.94 -32.09 -19.63
N THR A 458 -4.47 -32.22 -20.85
CA THR A 458 -5.09 -33.47 -21.33
C THR A 458 -4.12 -34.64 -21.28
N GLU A 459 -2.84 -34.42 -21.62
CA GLU A 459 -1.81 -35.46 -21.65
C GLU A 459 -1.21 -35.75 -20.27
N ASN A 460 -0.98 -34.72 -19.45
CA ASN A 460 -0.14 -34.81 -18.24
C ASN A 460 -0.93 -34.73 -16.93
N ALA A 461 -2.13 -34.16 -16.94
CA ALA A 461 -3.00 -33.94 -15.77
C ALA A 461 -4.50 -34.12 -16.12
N PRO A 462 -4.91 -35.32 -16.61
CA PRO A 462 -6.29 -35.57 -17.09
C PRO A 462 -7.36 -35.50 -15.98
N SER A 463 -6.94 -35.45 -14.71
CA SER A 463 -7.79 -35.21 -13.54
C SER A 463 -8.34 -33.78 -13.49
N ILE A 464 -7.66 -32.81 -14.12
CA ILE A 464 -8.05 -31.40 -14.10
C ILE A 464 -9.19 -31.18 -15.10
N PRO A 465 -10.39 -30.76 -14.66
CA PRO A 465 -11.51 -30.55 -15.56
C PRO A 465 -11.22 -29.42 -16.56
N LEU A 466 -11.32 -29.70 -17.85
CA LEU A 466 -11.24 -28.70 -18.92
C LEU A 466 -12.62 -28.30 -19.39
N ILE A 467 -12.76 -27.06 -19.85
CA ILE A 467 -13.99 -26.59 -20.50
C ILE A 467 -14.25 -27.47 -21.74
N PRO A 468 -15.42 -28.13 -21.85
CA PRO A 468 -15.78 -28.88 -23.04
C PRO A 468 -15.67 -27.99 -24.28
N GLY A 469 -14.99 -28.48 -25.31
CA GLY A 469 -14.67 -27.64 -26.45
C GLY A 469 -13.94 -28.37 -27.58
N TYR A 470 -13.71 -27.66 -28.66
CA TYR A 470 -12.94 -28.09 -29.82
C TYR A 470 -11.78 -27.14 -30.07
N ASN A 471 -10.57 -27.70 -30.08
CA ASN A 471 -9.28 -27.03 -30.28
C ASN A 471 -8.43 -27.72 -31.35
N GLY A 472 -9.07 -28.46 -32.27
CA GLY A 472 -8.36 -29.20 -33.32
C GLY A 472 -7.84 -28.30 -34.45
N THR A 473 -6.94 -28.87 -35.26
CA THR A 473 -6.29 -28.16 -36.37
C THR A 473 -7.18 -27.99 -37.61
N ASP A 474 -8.30 -28.71 -37.70
CA ASP A 474 -9.26 -28.57 -38.79
C ASP A 474 -10.20 -27.40 -38.51
N GLN A 475 -9.94 -26.29 -39.20
CA GLN A 475 -10.62 -25.00 -39.04
C GLN A 475 -11.67 -24.75 -40.13
N SER A 476 -12.10 -25.80 -40.85
CA SER A 476 -13.17 -25.69 -41.83
C SER A 476 -14.51 -25.36 -41.16
N ILE A 477 -15.32 -24.49 -41.78
CA ILE A 477 -16.61 -24.06 -41.23
C ILE A 477 -17.51 -25.27 -40.92
N ASP A 478 -17.57 -26.26 -41.82
CA ASP A 478 -18.38 -27.47 -41.63
C ASP A 478 -17.95 -28.27 -40.39
N ARG A 479 -16.64 -28.37 -40.14
CA ARG A 479 -16.09 -29.05 -38.97
C ARG A 479 -16.42 -28.29 -37.68
N LEU A 480 -16.20 -26.97 -37.69
CA LEU A 480 -16.50 -26.08 -36.56
C LEU A 480 -18.01 -26.12 -36.23
N GLU A 481 -18.87 -26.16 -37.24
CA GLU A 481 -20.31 -26.32 -37.05
C GLU A 481 -20.69 -27.66 -36.41
N MET A 482 -20.08 -28.76 -36.87
CA MET A 482 -20.33 -30.09 -36.35
C MET A 482 -19.93 -30.20 -34.86
N GLU A 483 -18.77 -29.66 -34.51
CA GLU A 483 -18.26 -29.69 -33.13
C GLU A 483 -19.05 -28.76 -32.21
N ALA A 484 -19.46 -27.57 -32.66
CA ALA A 484 -20.34 -26.70 -31.89
C ALA A 484 -21.69 -27.38 -31.58
N LYS A 485 -22.29 -28.07 -32.56
CA LYS A 485 -23.53 -28.84 -32.36
C LYS A 485 -23.35 -29.97 -31.33
N LYS A 486 -22.16 -30.59 -31.28
CA LYS A 486 -21.82 -31.63 -30.32
C LYS A 486 -21.59 -31.11 -28.89
N ILE A 487 -21.05 -29.89 -28.74
CA ILE A 487 -20.84 -29.22 -27.44
C ILE A 487 -22.18 -28.75 -26.82
N GLU A 488 -23.20 -28.59 -27.67
CA GLU A 488 -24.53 -28.05 -27.35
C GLU A 488 -24.50 -26.54 -27.03
N PHE A 489 -25.50 -25.81 -27.52
CA PHE A 489 -25.60 -24.37 -27.31
C PHE A 489 -26.01 -24.02 -25.86
N PRO A 490 -25.64 -22.83 -25.35
CA PRO A 490 -24.79 -21.82 -25.99
C PRO A 490 -23.31 -22.24 -26.04
N VAL A 491 -22.59 -21.77 -27.07
CA VAL A 491 -21.15 -21.98 -27.26
C VAL A 491 -20.40 -20.65 -27.34
N LEU A 492 -19.13 -20.65 -27.01
CA LEU A 492 -18.24 -19.50 -27.04
C LEU A 492 -17.17 -19.73 -28.12
N LEU A 493 -17.18 -18.89 -29.14
CA LEU A 493 -16.09 -18.83 -30.11
C LEU A 493 -14.99 -17.95 -29.52
N LYS A 494 -13.74 -18.41 -29.54
CA LYS A 494 -12.56 -17.64 -29.12
C LYS A 494 -11.49 -17.72 -30.20
N ALA A 495 -10.77 -16.63 -30.43
CA ALA A 495 -9.51 -16.68 -31.17
C ALA A 495 -8.48 -17.52 -30.40
N SER A 496 -7.70 -18.32 -31.14
CA SER A 496 -6.57 -19.09 -30.60
C SER A 496 -5.48 -18.17 -30.03
N ALA A 497 -5.12 -17.15 -30.82
CA ALA A 497 -4.20 -16.10 -30.45
C ALA A 497 -4.96 -14.89 -29.86
N GLY A 498 -4.48 -14.37 -28.73
CA GLY A 498 -5.01 -13.14 -28.12
C GLY A 498 -5.52 -13.31 -26.68
N GLY A 499 -5.41 -12.22 -25.91
CA GLY A 499 -5.86 -12.09 -24.51
C GLY A 499 -6.84 -10.93 -24.32
N GLY A 500 -7.43 -10.81 -23.12
CA GLY A 500 -8.29 -9.66 -22.75
C GLY A 500 -9.67 -9.64 -23.41
N GLY A 501 -10.17 -10.81 -23.82
CA GLY A 501 -11.54 -10.98 -24.34
C GLY A 501 -11.82 -10.46 -25.75
N LYS A 502 -10.78 -9.99 -26.47
CA LYS A 502 -10.89 -9.65 -27.90
C LYS A 502 -11.09 -10.92 -28.73
N GLY A 503 -12.02 -10.88 -29.69
CA GLY A 503 -12.33 -12.03 -30.54
C GLY A 503 -13.11 -13.17 -29.84
N MET A 504 -13.80 -12.87 -28.73
CA MET A 504 -14.71 -13.83 -28.07
C MET A 504 -16.17 -13.52 -28.40
N ARG A 505 -16.96 -14.53 -28.76
CA ARG A 505 -18.38 -14.37 -29.11
C ARG A 505 -19.22 -15.52 -28.59
N ALA A 506 -20.22 -15.20 -27.77
CA ALA A 506 -21.23 -16.16 -27.37
C ALA A 506 -22.24 -16.35 -28.50
N VAL A 507 -22.45 -17.60 -28.90
CA VAL A 507 -23.43 -18.00 -29.91
C VAL A 507 -24.48 -18.84 -29.19
N TYR A 508 -25.73 -18.37 -29.21
CA TYR A 508 -26.85 -18.98 -28.50
C TYR A 508 -27.65 -19.95 -29.37
N GLU A 509 -27.59 -19.80 -30.69
CA GLU A 509 -28.41 -20.58 -31.62
C GLU A 509 -27.61 -21.01 -32.85
N THR A 510 -27.89 -22.21 -33.35
CA THR A 510 -27.26 -22.78 -34.54
C THR A 510 -27.42 -21.93 -35.79
N SER A 511 -28.54 -21.21 -35.92
CA SER A 511 -28.86 -20.35 -37.06
C SER A 511 -27.84 -19.22 -37.28
N LYS A 512 -27.18 -18.78 -36.20
CA LYS A 512 -26.18 -17.70 -36.18
C LYS A 512 -24.74 -18.18 -36.24
N LEU A 513 -24.50 -19.48 -36.09
CA LEU A 513 -23.16 -20.02 -35.90
C LEU A 513 -22.23 -19.72 -37.09
N LYS A 514 -22.70 -19.94 -38.32
CA LYS A 514 -21.88 -19.73 -39.53
C LYS A 514 -21.43 -18.27 -39.67
N GLU A 515 -22.38 -17.34 -39.51
CA GLU A 515 -22.14 -15.89 -39.57
C GLU A 515 -21.12 -15.47 -38.51
N GLU A 516 -21.24 -16.00 -37.29
CA GLU A 516 -20.32 -15.67 -36.19
C GLU A 516 -18.94 -16.32 -36.33
N ILE A 517 -18.82 -17.52 -36.91
CA ILE A 517 -17.52 -18.14 -37.23
C ILE A 517 -16.78 -17.28 -38.26
N GLU A 518 -17.42 -16.93 -39.38
CA GLU A 518 -16.82 -16.10 -40.43
C GLU A 518 -16.39 -14.74 -39.87
N ALA A 519 -17.23 -14.14 -39.03
CA ALA A 519 -16.93 -12.87 -38.38
C ALA A 519 -15.77 -12.99 -37.38
N ALA A 520 -15.72 -14.06 -36.58
CA ALA A 520 -14.66 -14.31 -35.62
C ALA A 520 -13.32 -14.62 -36.28
N GLN A 521 -13.29 -15.43 -37.35
CA GLN A 521 -12.09 -15.69 -38.15
C GLN A 521 -11.56 -14.39 -38.78
N GLY A 522 -12.45 -13.60 -39.39
CA GLY A 522 -12.06 -12.33 -39.99
C GLY A 522 -11.56 -11.30 -38.97
N GLU A 523 -12.15 -11.25 -37.77
CA GLU A 523 -11.64 -10.42 -36.68
C GLU A 523 -10.28 -10.91 -36.17
N SER A 524 -10.15 -12.21 -35.90
CA SER A 524 -8.91 -12.83 -35.43
C SER A 524 -7.77 -12.63 -36.43
N LEU A 525 -8.00 -12.84 -37.72
CA LEU A 525 -7.00 -12.64 -38.76
C LEU A 525 -6.55 -11.18 -38.83
N ARG A 526 -7.48 -10.23 -38.71
CA ARG A 526 -7.17 -8.79 -38.71
C ARG A 526 -6.47 -8.32 -37.44
N ALA A 527 -6.73 -8.96 -36.29
CA ALA A 527 -6.22 -8.55 -34.99
C ALA A 527 -4.90 -9.25 -34.61
N PHE A 528 -4.76 -10.52 -34.97
CA PHE A 528 -3.70 -11.41 -34.49
C PHE A 528 -2.96 -12.15 -35.62
N GLY A 529 -3.36 -11.96 -36.88
CA GLY A 529 -2.72 -12.62 -38.02
C GLY A 529 -3.00 -14.13 -38.12
N SER A 530 -3.92 -14.66 -37.30
CA SER A 530 -4.34 -16.06 -37.28
C SER A 530 -5.86 -16.15 -37.41
N ASP A 531 -6.36 -17.02 -38.27
CA ASP A 531 -7.78 -17.34 -38.44
C ASP A 531 -8.23 -18.53 -37.59
N GLN A 532 -7.35 -19.12 -36.79
CA GLN A 532 -7.68 -20.27 -35.97
C GLN A 532 -8.58 -19.89 -34.79
N LEU A 533 -9.68 -20.61 -34.65
CA LEU A 533 -10.66 -20.48 -33.58
C LEU A 533 -10.66 -21.71 -32.65
N LEU A 534 -11.07 -21.44 -31.42
CA LEU A 534 -11.40 -22.38 -30.36
C LEU A 534 -12.90 -22.28 -30.09
N ILE A 535 -13.59 -23.42 -30.02
CA ILE A 535 -15.00 -23.50 -29.60
C ILE A 535 -15.04 -24.05 -28.20
N GLU A 536 -15.72 -23.38 -27.29
CA GLU A 536 -15.91 -23.83 -25.91
C GLU A 536 -17.40 -23.81 -25.54
N LYS A 537 -17.76 -24.59 -24.53
CA LYS A 537 -19.06 -24.44 -23.89
C LYS A 537 -19.16 -23.05 -23.27
N TYR A 538 -20.25 -22.33 -23.57
CA TYR A 538 -20.55 -21.08 -22.89
C TYR A 538 -21.38 -21.37 -21.64
N PHE A 539 -20.98 -20.75 -20.53
CA PHE A 539 -21.70 -20.81 -19.26
C PHE A 539 -22.25 -19.42 -18.96
N GLU A 540 -23.55 -19.33 -18.67
CA GLU A 540 -24.22 -18.04 -18.50
C GLU A 540 -23.93 -17.38 -17.16
N SER A 541 -23.89 -18.17 -16.08
CA SER A 541 -23.61 -17.70 -14.73
C SER A 541 -22.37 -18.40 -14.19
N ILE A 542 -21.24 -17.68 -14.19
CA ILE A 542 -19.97 -18.19 -13.71
C ILE A 542 -19.38 -17.29 -12.64
N ARG A 543 -18.68 -17.94 -11.71
CA ARG A 543 -17.68 -17.31 -10.87
C ARG A 543 -16.31 -17.45 -11.52
N HIS A 544 -15.53 -16.37 -11.49
CA HIS A 544 -14.12 -16.42 -11.82
C HIS A 544 -13.36 -16.62 -10.50
N VAL A 545 -12.87 -17.83 -10.27
CA VAL A 545 -12.14 -18.21 -9.05
C VAL A 545 -10.74 -18.63 -9.45
N GLU A 546 -9.75 -18.12 -8.74
CA GLU A 546 -8.35 -18.38 -9.05
C GLU A 546 -7.60 -18.86 -7.82
N ILE A 547 -6.61 -19.73 -8.02
CA ILE A 547 -5.81 -20.31 -6.94
C ILE A 547 -4.38 -19.78 -7.03
N GLN A 548 -3.89 -19.17 -5.96
CA GLN A 548 -2.49 -18.80 -5.84
C GLN A 548 -1.66 -20.07 -5.68
N ILE A 549 -0.75 -20.34 -6.62
CA ILE A 549 0.27 -21.38 -6.47
C ILE A 549 1.64 -20.77 -6.24
N PHE A 550 2.49 -21.51 -5.53
CA PHE A 550 3.87 -21.13 -5.27
C PHE A 550 4.76 -22.37 -5.34
N GLY A 551 5.79 -22.31 -6.20
CA GLY A 551 6.71 -23.43 -6.39
C GLY A 551 8.18 -23.05 -6.20
N ASP A 552 9.03 -24.05 -5.96
CA ASP A 552 10.48 -23.88 -5.85
C ASP A 552 11.27 -24.74 -6.84
N LYS A 553 12.59 -24.56 -6.86
CA LYS A 553 13.51 -25.29 -7.75
C LYS A 553 13.67 -26.77 -7.37
N TYR A 554 13.07 -27.22 -6.27
CA TYR A 554 13.16 -28.58 -5.73
C TYR A 554 11.91 -29.42 -6.05
N GLY A 555 10.96 -28.85 -6.81
CA GLY A 555 9.72 -29.51 -7.19
C GLY A 555 8.63 -29.45 -6.12
N ASN A 556 8.84 -28.69 -5.04
CA ASN A 556 7.77 -28.44 -4.08
C ASN A 556 6.83 -27.37 -4.66
N VAL A 557 5.52 -27.63 -4.57
CA VAL A 557 4.47 -26.70 -5.01
C VAL A 557 3.36 -26.72 -3.96
N TYR A 558 2.96 -25.51 -3.56
CA TYR A 558 1.94 -25.23 -2.56
C TYR A 558 0.86 -24.33 -3.15
N HIS A 559 -0.32 -24.32 -2.53
CA HIS A 559 -1.33 -23.28 -2.78
C HIS A 559 -1.38 -22.31 -1.59
N ILE A 560 -1.70 -21.05 -1.86
CA ILE A 560 -1.88 -19.99 -0.86
C ILE A 560 -3.31 -19.45 -0.98
N ASN A 561 -4.27 -20.38 -0.81
CA ASN A 561 -5.72 -20.19 -0.95
C ASN A 561 -6.21 -19.68 -2.33
N GLU A 562 -7.52 -19.51 -2.45
CA GLU A 562 -8.18 -18.93 -3.62
C GLU A 562 -8.37 -17.41 -3.55
N ARG A 563 -8.80 -16.82 -4.67
CA ARG A 563 -9.44 -15.50 -4.77
C ARG A 563 -10.66 -15.59 -5.70
N ASP A 564 -11.71 -14.85 -5.37
CA ASP A 564 -12.87 -14.61 -6.25
C ASP A 564 -12.68 -13.27 -6.94
N CYS A 565 -12.63 -13.29 -8.27
CA CYS A 565 -12.44 -12.12 -9.10
C CYS A 565 -13.64 -11.89 -10.01
N SER A 566 -14.85 -12.35 -9.64
CA SER A 566 -15.99 -12.37 -10.56
C SER A 566 -16.50 -10.97 -10.92
N VAL A 567 -16.30 -9.95 -10.09
CA VAL A 567 -16.71 -8.57 -10.41
C VAL A 567 -15.72 -7.96 -11.41
N GLN A 568 -16.09 -8.05 -12.69
CA GLN A 568 -15.25 -7.62 -13.82
C GLN A 568 -16.03 -6.72 -14.79
N ARG A 569 -15.32 -5.76 -15.41
CA ARG A 569 -15.83 -4.95 -16.53
C ARG A 569 -15.14 -5.41 -17.81
N ARG A 570 -15.88 -5.94 -18.79
CA ARG A 570 -15.32 -6.37 -20.09
C ARG A 570 -14.05 -7.21 -19.93
N HIS A 571 -14.08 -8.18 -19.01
CA HIS A 571 -12.94 -9.07 -18.65
C HIS A 571 -11.77 -8.39 -17.91
N GLN A 572 -11.91 -7.12 -17.49
CA GLN A 572 -10.98 -6.47 -16.59
C GLN A 572 -11.48 -6.62 -15.15
N LYS A 573 -10.67 -7.20 -14.27
CA LYS A 573 -10.98 -7.37 -12.84
C LYS A 573 -11.09 -6.00 -12.16
N VAL A 574 -12.10 -5.83 -11.29
CA VAL A 574 -12.41 -4.55 -10.63
C VAL A 574 -12.45 -4.69 -9.12
N VAL A 575 -13.08 -5.78 -8.63
CA VAL A 575 -13.15 -6.13 -7.21
C VAL A 575 -12.77 -7.59 -7.06
N GLU A 576 -11.85 -7.85 -6.13
CA GLU A 576 -11.32 -9.15 -5.82
C GLU A 576 -11.47 -9.43 -4.33
N GLU A 577 -11.77 -10.67 -3.96
CA GLU A 577 -11.91 -11.03 -2.55
C GLU A 577 -11.40 -12.43 -2.22
N THR A 578 -10.98 -12.62 -0.97
CA THR A 578 -10.56 -13.92 -0.44
C THR A 578 -10.91 -14.05 1.04
N PRO A 579 -11.37 -15.23 1.49
CA PRO A 579 -11.75 -16.41 0.71
C PRO A 579 -12.94 -16.17 -0.25
N SER A 580 -13.17 -17.04 -1.24
CA SER A 580 -14.31 -16.88 -2.15
C SER A 580 -15.62 -17.18 -1.40
N PRO A 581 -16.66 -16.34 -1.51
CA PRO A 581 -17.97 -16.62 -0.94
C PRO A 581 -18.71 -17.76 -1.67
N ALA A 582 -18.25 -18.17 -2.85
CA ALA A 582 -18.89 -19.22 -3.65
C ALA A 582 -18.41 -20.64 -3.32
N LEU A 583 -17.32 -20.78 -2.55
CA LEU A 583 -16.65 -22.05 -2.29
C LEU A 583 -16.88 -22.55 -0.86
N ASP A 584 -17.40 -23.77 -0.75
CA ASP A 584 -17.31 -24.55 0.48
C ASP A 584 -15.91 -25.21 0.64
N ALA A 585 -15.72 -25.94 1.74
CA ALA A 585 -14.43 -26.56 2.06
C ALA A 585 -14.04 -27.68 1.08
N GLU A 586 -15.01 -28.45 0.57
CA GLU A 586 -14.75 -29.58 -0.33
C GLU A 586 -14.36 -29.07 -1.71
N LEU A 587 -15.13 -28.13 -2.26
CA LEU A 587 -14.86 -27.52 -3.56
C LEU A 587 -13.52 -26.77 -3.56
N ARG A 588 -13.22 -26.05 -2.46
CA ARG A 588 -11.91 -25.41 -2.27
C ARG A 588 -10.77 -26.42 -2.28
N ALA A 589 -10.90 -27.54 -1.56
CA ALA A 589 -9.89 -28.59 -1.53
C ALA A 589 -9.68 -29.23 -2.93
N ALA A 590 -10.76 -29.44 -3.68
CA ALA A 590 -10.69 -29.97 -5.04
C ALA A 590 -9.98 -29.02 -6.00
N MET A 591 -10.35 -27.73 -6.00
CA MET A 591 -9.73 -26.72 -6.88
C MET A 591 -8.26 -26.46 -6.54
N THR A 592 -7.93 -26.36 -5.25
CA THR A 592 -6.55 -26.17 -4.80
C THR A 592 -5.68 -27.39 -5.13
N SER A 593 -6.20 -28.60 -4.97
CA SER A 593 -5.51 -29.83 -5.36
C SER A 593 -5.22 -29.87 -6.86
N ALA A 594 -6.19 -29.49 -7.71
CA ALA A 594 -6.01 -29.42 -9.15
C ALA A 594 -4.94 -28.40 -9.55
N ALA A 595 -4.93 -27.23 -8.92
CA ALA A 595 -3.92 -26.19 -9.18
C ALA A 595 -2.51 -26.63 -8.77
N VAL A 596 -2.36 -27.30 -7.61
CA VAL A 596 -1.07 -27.84 -7.16
C VAL A 596 -0.61 -28.98 -8.04
N GLU A 597 -1.51 -29.87 -8.48
CA GLU A 597 -1.18 -30.94 -9.43
C GLU A 597 -0.62 -30.35 -10.73
N LEU A 598 -1.29 -29.34 -11.30
CA LEU A 598 -0.81 -28.65 -12.50
C LEU A 598 0.60 -28.08 -12.30
N GLY A 599 0.81 -27.35 -11.19
CA GLY A 599 2.12 -26.77 -10.89
C GLY A 599 3.22 -27.83 -10.73
N ARG A 600 2.93 -28.97 -10.10
CA ARG A 600 3.89 -30.09 -9.98
C ARG A 600 4.24 -30.71 -11.33
N LYS A 601 3.25 -30.92 -12.20
CA LYS A 601 3.46 -31.47 -13.55
C LYS A 601 4.31 -30.56 -14.41
N LEU A 602 4.20 -29.24 -14.23
CA LEU A 602 5.01 -28.26 -14.92
C LEU A 602 6.42 -28.11 -14.33
N GLY A 603 6.67 -28.58 -13.10
CA GLY A 603 7.87 -28.19 -12.35
C GLY A 603 7.91 -26.68 -12.15
N TYR A 604 6.78 -26.12 -11.69
CA TYR A 604 6.55 -24.68 -11.61
C TYR A 604 7.44 -24.03 -10.54
N VAL A 605 7.99 -22.84 -10.83
CA VAL A 605 8.86 -22.07 -9.91
C VAL A 605 8.30 -20.66 -9.70
N GLY A 606 8.42 -20.14 -8.48
CA GLY A 606 7.95 -18.81 -8.11
C GLY A 606 6.44 -18.74 -7.94
N ALA A 607 5.89 -17.53 -8.06
CA ALA A 607 4.46 -17.28 -7.93
C ALA A 607 3.73 -17.55 -9.26
N GLY A 608 2.54 -18.14 -9.17
CA GLY A 608 1.64 -18.34 -10.30
C GLY A 608 0.18 -18.34 -9.87
N THR A 609 -0.74 -18.21 -10.82
CA THR A 609 -2.17 -18.27 -10.48
C THR A 609 -2.93 -19.07 -11.52
N ALA A 610 -3.48 -20.20 -11.09
CA ALA A 610 -4.36 -21.02 -11.90
C ALA A 610 -5.79 -20.45 -11.84
N GLU A 611 -6.30 -19.98 -12.96
CA GLU A 611 -7.64 -19.43 -13.09
C GLU A 611 -8.64 -20.52 -13.48
N PHE A 612 -9.80 -20.51 -12.84
CA PHE A 612 -10.90 -21.43 -13.08
C PHE A 612 -12.20 -20.67 -13.26
N ILE A 613 -13.10 -21.24 -14.05
CA ILE A 613 -14.51 -20.88 -14.04
C ILE A 613 -15.26 -21.87 -13.15
N LEU A 614 -16.15 -21.37 -12.31
CA LEU A 614 -17.05 -22.18 -11.49
C LEU A 614 -18.48 -21.88 -11.93
N ASP A 615 -19.18 -22.90 -12.44
CA ASP A 615 -20.58 -22.80 -12.80
C ASP A 615 -21.43 -22.78 -11.52
N GLU A 616 -22.18 -21.71 -11.30
CA GLU A 616 -22.99 -21.57 -10.09
C GLU A 616 -24.13 -22.60 -10.01
N HIS A 617 -24.62 -23.09 -11.15
CA HIS A 617 -25.74 -24.03 -11.21
C HIS A 617 -25.30 -25.45 -10.86
N THR A 618 -24.24 -25.93 -11.50
CA THR A 618 -23.76 -27.31 -11.31
C THR A 618 -22.72 -27.45 -10.20
N LYS A 619 -22.16 -26.34 -9.71
CA LYS A 619 -21.01 -26.28 -8.79
C LYS A 619 -19.78 -27.04 -9.32
N LYS A 620 -19.69 -27.21 -10.63
CA LYS A 620 -18.51 -27.76 -11.31
C LYS A 620 -17.58 -26.63 -11.70
N PHE A 621 -16.28 -26.86 -11.52
CA PHE A 621 -15.25 -25.94 -11.95
C PHE A 621 -14.50 -26.49 -13.17
N TYR A 622 -13.94 -25.59 -13.97
CA TYR A 622 -13.16 -25.91 -15.15
C TYR A 622 -11.95 -24.98 -15.25
N PHE A 623 -10.80 -25.53 -15.60
CA PHE A 623 -9.58 -24.76 -15.80
C PHE A 623 -9.72 -23.81 -16.99
N LEU A 624 -9.30 -22.57 -16.79
CA LEU A 624 -9.30 -21.52 -17.80
C LEU A 624 -7.90 -21.30 -18.34
N GLU A 625 -6.97 -20.86 -17.49
CA GLU A 625 -5.57 -20.59 -17.83
C GLU A 625 -4.68 -20.55 -16.58
N LEU A 626 -3.35 -20.52 -16.79
CA LEU A 626 -2.37 -20.35 -15.72
C LEU A 626 -1.54 -19.10 -16.02
N ASN A 627 -1.70 -18.08 -15.21
CA ASN A 627 -0.91 -16.85 -15.33
C ASN A 627 0.47 -17.07 -14.69
N THR A 628 1.52 -16.90 -15.49
CA THR A 628 2.90 -17.29 -15.13
C THR A 628 3.67 -16.15 -14.45
N ARG A 629 3.00 -15.51 -13.49
CA ARG A 629 3.49 -14.30 -12.81
C ARG A 629 2.79 -14.09 -11.48
N LEU A 630 3.28 -13.12 -10.72
CA LEU A 630 2.53 -12.56 -9.60
C LEU A 630 1.26 -11.87 -10.13
N GLN A 631 0.11 -12.14 -9.53
CA GLN A 631 -1.14 -11.46 -9.90
C GLN A 631 -1.24 -10.07 -9.27
N VAL A 632 -2.05 -9.19 -9.85
CA VAL A 632 -2.22 -7.82 -9.37
C VAL A 632 -2.82 -7.82 -7.97
N GLU A 633 -3.82 -8.68 -7.79
CA GLU A 633 -4.67 -8.95 -6.63
C GLU A 633 -4.03 -9.88 -5.59
N HIS A 634 -2.72 -10.14 -5.68
CA HIS A 634 -2.01 -10.89 -4.64
C HIS A 634 -2.09 -10.28 -3.21
N PRO A 635 -2.25 -8.95 -2.99
CA PRO A 635 -2.27 -8.40 -1.63
C PRO A 635 -3.42 -8.90 -0.75
N ILE A 636 -4.56 -9.32 -1.32
CA ILE A 636 -5.64 -9.91 -0.51
C ILE A 636 -5.26 -11.31 0.01
N THR A 637 -4.51 -12.08 -0.78
CA THR A 637 -3.91 -13.36 -0.33
C THR A 637 -2.91 -13.10 0.81
N GLU A 638 -2.06 -12.08 0.67
CA GLU A 638 -1.13 -11.67 1.74
C GLU A 638 -1.86 -11.26 3.02
N ALA A 639 -2.97 -10.53 2.88
CA ALA A 639 -3.72 -10.01 4.02
C ALA A 639 -4.34 -11.11 4.89
N ILE A 640 -4.79 -12.23 4.29
CA ILE A 640 -5.35 -13.35 5.07
C ILE A 640 -4.31 -14.36 5.53
N SER A 641 -3.17 -14.49 4.83
CA SER A 641 -2.12 -15.47 5.13
C SER A 641 -0.99 -14.93 6.01
N GLY A 642 -0.80 -13.60 6.05
CA GLY A 642 0.33 -12.96 6.70
C GLY A 642 1.66 -13.09 5.95
N LEU A 643 1.67 -13.69 4.76
CA LEU A 643 2.85 -13.90 3.93
C LEU A 643 3.12 -12.66 3.06
N ASP A 644 4.40 -12.39 2.76
CA ASP A 644 4.80 -11.49 1.68
C ASP A 644 5.22 -12.35 0.48
N LEU A 645 4.42 -12.33 -0.58
CA LEU A 645 4.64 -13.17 -1.76
C LEU A 645 5.86 -12.72 -2.56
N VAL A 646 6.19 -11.43 -2.54
CA VAL A 646 7.42 -10.91 -3.17
C VAL A 646 8.65 -11.37 -2.39
N GLU A 647 8.58 -11.42 -1.05
CA GLU A 647 9.65 -11.98 -0.22
C GLU A 647 9.88 -13.46 -0.54
N LEU A 648 8.82 -14.25 -0.65
CA LEU A 648 8.93 -15.65 -1.06
C LEU A 648 9.53 -15.79 -2.47
N GLN A 649 9.20 -14.89 -3.40
CA GLN A 649 9.78 -14.92 -4.75
C GLN A 649 11.28 -14.67 -4.72
N LEU A 650 11.72 -13.72 -3.88
CA LEU A 650 13.14 -13.40 -3.67
C LEU A 650 13.88 -14.59 -3.04
N LEU A 651 13.30 -15.23 -2.02
CA LEU A 651 13.88 -16.41 -1.36
C LEU A 651 14.05 -17.58 -2.34
N VAL A 652 13.01 -17.90 -3.12
CA VAL A 652 13.09 -18.96 -4.14
C VAL A 652 14.10 -18.60 -5.24
N ALA A 653 14.18 -17.34 -5.64
CA ALA A 653 15.18 -16.88 -6.61
C ALA A 653 16.61 -17.09 -6.09
N GLN A 654 16.86 -16.82 -4.80
CA GLN A 654 18.11 -17.10 -4.08
C GLN A 654 18.39 -18.61 -3.88
N GLY A 655 17.44 -19.49 -4.22
CA GLY A 655 17.60 -20.94 -4.13
C GLY A 655 17.10 -21.56 -2.83
N ALA A 656 16.23 -20.88 -2.08
CA ALA A 656 15.62 -21.47 -0.89
C ALA A 656 14.71 -22.66 -1.23
N ASN A 657 14.71 -23.68 -0.37
CA ASN A 657 13.81 -24.82 -0.42
C ASN A 657 12.59 -24.54 0.49
N LEU A 658 11.40 -24.45 -0.10
CA LEU A 658 10.18 -24.06 0.63
C LEU A 658 9.81 -25.08 1.72
N LYS A 659 10.09 -26.36 1.48
CA LYS A 659 9.83 -27.44 2.44
C LYS A 659 10.74 -27.35 3.66
N GLU A 660 12.00 -26.95 3.48
CA GLU A 660 12.94 -26.75 4.60
C GLU A 660 12.63 -25.48 5.39
N LEU A 661 12.17 -24.43 4.70
CA LEU A 661 11.71 -23.20 5.36
C LEU A 661 10.47 -23.43 6.23
N GLY A 662 9.62 -24.41 5.90
CA GLY A 662 8.40 -24.77 6.65
C GLY A 662 7.32 -23.67 6.69
N VAL A 663 7.55 -22.54 6.02
CA VAL A 663 6.69 -21.34 5.99
C VAL A 663 5.31 -21.61 5.37
N LEU A 664 5.17 -22.65 4.54
CA LEU A 664 3.93 -23.00 3.86
C LEU A 664 3.25 -24.27 4.41
N ASP A 665 3.78 -24.90 5.46
CA ASP A 665 3.27 -26.19 5.94
C ASP A 665 1.97 -26.06 6.76
N ASN A 666 1.76 -24.92 7.46
CA ASN A 666 0.58 -24.67 8.30
C ASN A 666 0.15 -23.19 8.22
N ILE A 667 -0.26 -22.74 7.03
CA ILE A 667 -0.73 -21.36 6.85
C ILE A 667 -2.09 -21.20 7.53
N GLU A 668 -2.16 -20.35 8.55
CA GLU A 668 -3.42 -19.95 9.17
C GLU A 668 -4.05 -18.80 8.38
N TYR A 669 -5.15 -19.10 7.68
CA TYR A 669 -5.92 -18.09 6.97
C TYR A 669 -6.91 -17.41 7.93
N ASN A 670 -6.71 -16.12 8.18
CA ASN A 670 -7.48 -15.37 9.17
C ASN A 670 -8.34 -14.28 8.50
N GLY A 671 -9.64 -14.30 8.77
CA GLY A 671 -10.59 -13.28 8.32
C GLY A 671 -10.87 -13.30 6.81
N HIS A 672 -11.21 -12.13 6.28
CA HIS A 672 -11.58 -11.89 4.88
C HIS A 672 -10.92 -10.61 4.39
N ALA A 673 -10.44 -10.62 3.15
CA ALA A 673 -9.85 -9.46 2.51
C ALA A 673 -10.53 -9.16 1.18
N ILE A 674 -10.74 -7.87 0.92
CA ILE A 674 -11.29 -7.35 -0.34
C ILE A 674 -10.31 -6.32 -0.90
N GLU A 675 -10.05 -6.42 -2.19
CA GLU A 675 -9.31 -5.44 -2.97
C GLU A 675 -10.25 -4.79 -3.98
N VAL A 676 -10.01 -3.51 -4.24
CA VAL A 676 -10.60 -2.80 -5.37
C VAL A 676 -9.52 -2.06 -6.16
N ARG A 677 -9.66 -2.07 -7.48
CA ARG A 677 -8.81 -1.29 -8.39
C ARG A 677 -9.37 0.11 -8.57
N LEU A 678 -8.73 1.09 -7.93
CA LEU A 678 -9.05 2.50 -8.14
C LEU A 678 -8.37 2.97 -9.42
N CYS A 679 -9.17 3.23 -10.46
CA CYS A 679 -8.69 3.59 -11.79
C CYS A 679 -9.15 5.00 -12.19
N ALA A 680 -8.32 5.70 -12.95
CA ALA A 680 -8.63 6.94 -13.65
C ALA A 680 -9.51 6.63 -14.87
N GLU A 681 -10.77 6.31 -14.61
CA GLU A 681 -11.80 5.99 -15.60
C GLU A 681 -13.09 6.73 -15.25
N ASP A 682 -13.96 6.93 -16.23
CA ASP A 682 -15.28 7.54 -16.05
C ASP A 682 -16.41 6.51 -16.23
N PRO A 683 -16.90 5.88 -15.15
CA PRO A 683 -17.93 4.85 -15.24
C PRO A 683 -19.24 5.34 -15.87
N ASP A 684 -19.58 6.63 -15.70
CA ASP A 684 -20.82 7.21 -16.26
C ASP A 684 -20.73 7.35 -17.80
N ASN A 685 -19.52 7.33 -18.36
CA ASN A 685 -19.24 7.37 -19.80
C ASN A 685 -18.48 6.11 -20.27
N ASP A 686 -19.09 4.94 -20.02
CA ASP A 686 -18.63 3.62 -20.48
C ASP A 686 -17.21 3.26 -20.00
N PHE A 687 -16.82 3.80 -18.84
CA PHE A 687 -15.49 3.63 -18.22
C PHE A 687 -14.35 4.04 -19.17
N GLY A 688 -14.56 5.09 -19.95
CA GLY A 688 -13.50 5.69 -20.76
C GLY A 688 -12.33 6.14 -19.87
N PRO A 689 -11.07 5.81 -20.21
CA PRO A 689 -9.93 6.21 -19.41
C PRO A 689 -9.78 7.73 -19.34
N ARG A 690 -9.18 8.23 -18.27
CA ARG A 690 -9.06 9.66 -17.98
C ARG A 690 -7.61 9.99 -17.65
N THR A 691 -7.15 11.08 -18.25
CA THR A 691 -5.82 11.65 -18.02
C THR A 691 -5.95 12.97 -17.29
N GLY A 692 -4.86 13.40 -16.67
CA GLY A 692 -4.82 14.64 -15.91
C GLY A 692 -3.79 14.60 -14.80
N VAL A 693 -3.75 15.67 -14.02
CA VAL A 693 -2.87 15.79 -12.85
C VAL A 693 -3.67 15.47 -11.60
N ILE A 694 -3.13 14.60 -10.75
CA ILE A 694 -3.68 14.37 -9.42
C ILE A 694 -3.24 15.54 -8.55
N HIS A 695 -4.12 16.52 -8.36
CA HIS A 695 -3.84 17.68 -7.48
C HIS A 695 -3.80 17.29 -6.01
N LYS A 696 -4.58 16.27 -5.62
CA LYS A 696 -4.53 15.72 -4.27
C LYS A 696 -4.77 14.22 -4.25
N TRP A 697 -3.96 13.54 -3.46
CA TRP A 697 -4.01 12.15 -3.08
C TRP A 697 -3.83 12.05 -1.54
N SER A 698 -4.88 11.64 -0.83
CA SER A 698 -4.83 11.33 0.61
C SER A 698 -5.45 9.96 0.87
N PRO A 699 -4.65 8.88 0.82
CA PRO A 699 -5.06 7.56 1.29
C PRO A 699 -4.98 7.45 2.83
N ALA A 700 -4.14 8.27 3.48
CA ALA A 700 -3.77 8.16 4.89
C ALA A 700 -4.92 8.50 5.87
N ASP A 701 -5.80 9.44 5.51
CA ASP A 701 -6.94 9.81 6.38
C ASP A 701 -7.92 8.65 6.58
N ALA A 702 -8.09 7.80 5.56
CA ALA A 702 -8.95 6.63 5.64
C ALA A 702 -8.32 5.50 6.49
N ALA A 703 -7.02 5.25 6.32
CA ALA A 703 -6.30 4.19 7.02
C ALA A 703 -6.02 4.49 8.50
N LYS A 704 -5.98 5.76 8.91
CA LYS A 704 -5.69 6.17 10.29
C LYS A 704 -6.70 5.63 11.33
N TYR A 705 -7.97 5.54 10.95
CA TYR A 705 -9.07 5.20 11.87
C TYR A 705 -9.65 3.81 11.65
N ILE A 706 -9.30 3.14 10.55
CA ILE A 706 -9.85 1.84 10.16
C ILE A 706 -8.70 0.83 10.12
N PRO A 707 -8.68 -0.18 11.01
CA PRO A 707 -7.63 -1.18 11.01
C PRO A 707 -7.76 -2.12 9.80
N GLY A 708 -6.64 -2.73 9.40
CA GLY A 708 -6.61 -3.68 8.29
C GLY A 708 -6.70 -3.03 6.90
N VAL A 709 -6.36 -1.74 6.77
CA VAL A 709 -6.38 -1.02 5.49
C VAL A 709 -4.97 -0.92 4.91
N ARG A 710 -4.81 -1.28 3.64
CA ARG A 710 -3.56 -1.17 2.89
C ARG A 710 -3.82 -0.48 1.55
N PHE A 711 -2.89 0.38 1.17
CA PHE A 711 -2.86 0.99 -0.15
C PHE A 711 -1.57 0.61 -0.85
N ASP A 712 -1.69 0.06 -2.04
CA ASP A 712 -0.59 -0.11 -2.97
C ASP A 712 -0.78 0.89 -4.11
N THR A 713 0.07 1.90 -4.17
CA THR A 713 -0.06 3.02 -5.12
C THR A 713 1.29 3.42 -5.71
N GLY A 714 1.25 3.88 -6.95
CA GLY A 714 2.38 4.45 -7.68
C GLY A 714 2.19 5.94 -7.98
N VAL A 715 1.31 6.64 -7.25
CA VAL A 715 1.05 8.07 -7.42
C VAL A 715 1.16 8.85 -6.11
N GLU A 716 1.36 10.16 -6.24
CA GLU A 716 1.39 11.15 -5.17
C GLU A 716 0.80 12.49 -5.64
N ASP A 717 0.71 13.47 -4.74
CA ASP A 717 0.30 14.84 -5.08
C ASP A 717 1.17 15.38 -6.25
N GLY A 718 0.53 15.83 -7.32
CA GLY A 718 1.17 16.32 -8.54
C GLY A 718 1.47 15.27 -9.60
N SER A 719 1.20 13.99 -9.34
CA SER A 719 1.41 12.92 -10.32
C SER A 719 0.55 13.12 -11.58
N GLN A 720 1.15 12.91 -12.74
CA GLN A 720 0.45 12.98 -14.02
C GLN A 720 0.00 11.58 -14.47
N ILE A 721 -1.30 11.43 -14.71
CA ILE A 721 -1.86 10.26 -15.38
C ILE A 721 -1.73 10.48 -16.89
N SER A 722 -0.73 9.84 -17.48
CA SER A 722 -0.43 9.91 -18.92
C SER A 722 -1.28 8.92 -19.74
N ILE A 723 -1.33 9.12 -21.06
CA ILE A 723 -2.01 8.20 -22.00
C ILE A 723 -1.26 6.87 -22.24
N PHE A 724 0.03 6.81 -21.91
CA PHE A 724 0.91 5.72 -22.36
C PHE A 724 0.76 4.43 -21.56
N TYR A 725 0.16 4.52 -20.36
CA TYR A 725 0.15 3.43 -19.39
C TYR A 725 -1.24 3.18 -18.80
N ASP A 726 -1.34 2.13 -17.99
CA ASP A 726 -2.57 1.70 -17.31
C ASP A 726 -3.22 2.82 -16.49
N SER A 727 -4.56 2.82 -16.42
CA SER A 727 -5.37 3.78 -15.67
C SER A 727 -5.41 3.52 -14.17
N MET A 728 -4.91 2.39 -13.70
CA MET A 728 -4.87 2.05 -12.28
C MET A 728 -4.00 3.03 -11.48
N VAL A 729 -4.63 3.71 -10.52
CA VAL A 729 -4.03 4.70 -9.63
C VAL A 729 -3.55 4.05 -8.34
N ALA A 730 -4.38 3.18 -7.77
CA ALA A 730 -4.09 2.46 -6.54
C ALA A 730 -4.91 1.18 -6.44
N LYS A 731 -4.38 0.21 -5.69
CA LYS A 731 -5.13 -0.90 -5.14
C LYS A 731 -5.46 -0.56 -3.69
N VAL A 732 -6.74 -0.64 -3.35
CA VAL A 732 -7.21 -0.41 -1.99
C VAL A 732 -7.60 -1.76 -1.43
N ILE A 733 -6.94 -2.17 -0.35
CA ILE A 733 -7.11 -3.47 0.27
C ILE A 733 -7.64 -3.29 1.68
N VAL A 734 -8.67 -4.04 2.03
CA VAL A 734 -9.28 -4.04 3.35
C VAL A 734 -9.42 -5.46 3.85
N HIS A 735 -8.82 -5.70 5.01
CA HIS A 735 -8.93 -6.93 5.79
C HIS A 735 -9.83 -6.71 7.01
N ALA A 736 -10.65 -7.71 7.31
CA ALA A 736 -11.45 -7.74 8.53
C ALA A 736 -11.71 -9.19 8.97
N PRO A 737 -12.12 -9.42 10.24
CA PRO A 737 -12.49 -10.76 10.71
C PRO A 737 -13.64 -11.43 9.93
N THR A 738 -14.53 -10.65 9.31
CA THR A 738 -15.65 -11.18 8.53
C THR A 738 -15.80 -10.45 7.20
N ARG A 739 -16.35 -11.12 6.18
CA ARG A 739 -16.67 -10.52 4.87
C ARG A 739 -17.56 -9.29 4.99
N ALA A 740 -18.64 -9.39 5.78
CA ALA A 740 -19.57 -8.27 5.97
C ALA A 740 -18.86 -7.03 6.55
N GLU A 741 -17.93 -7.24 7.47
CA GLU A 741 -17.11 -6.17 8.00
C GLU A 741 -16.11 -5.62 6.97
N ALA A 742 -15.47 -6.47 6.18
CA ALA A 742 -14.58 -6.05 5.10
C ALA A 742 -15.31 -5.19 4.06
N VAL A 743 -16.50 -5.58 3.62
CA VAL A 743 -17.34 -4.81 2.67
C VAL A 743 -17.70 -3.44 3.27
N ARG A 744 -18.17 -3.41 4.52
CA ARG A 744 -18.54 -2.18 5.22
C ARG A 744 -17.33 -1.24 5.38
N ARG A 745 -16.18 -1.78 5.80
CA ARG A 745 -14.93 -1.02 5.95
C ARG A 745 -14.44 -0.51 4.59
N MET A 746 -14.46 -1.33 3.54
CA MET A 746 -14.08 -0.93 2.18
C MET A 746 -14.91 0.26 1.68
N GLY A 747 -16.24 0.20 1.82
CA GLY A 747 -17.11 1.34 1.48
C GLY A 747 -16.77 2.62 2.27
N ALA A 748 -16.44 2.48 3.56
CA ALA A 748 -16.05 3.60 4.42
C ALA A 748 -14.66 4.17 4.13
N VAL A 749 -13.71 3.30 3.71
CA VAL A 749 -12.36 3.66 3.29
C VAL A 749 -12.42 4.42 1.98
N LEU A 750 -13.09 3.85 0.96
CA LEU A 750 -13.28 4.51 -0.33
C LEU A 750 -13.93 5.88 -0.17
N ALA A 751 -14.93 6.01 0.72
CA ALA A 751 -15.58 7.28 1.00
C ALA A 751 -14.68 8.31 1.71
N ARG A 752 -13.56 7.91 2.31
CA ARG A 752 -12.62 8.82 2.98
C ARG A 752 -11.35 9.07 2.17
N THR A 753 -11.08 8.22 1.19
CA THR A 753 -9.94 8.40 0.28
C THR A 753 -10.15 9.65 -0.57
N VAL A 754 -9.25 10.62 -0.43
CA VAL A 754 -9.30 11.84 -1.24
C VAL A 754 -8.45 11.65 -2.49
N ILE A 755 -9.10 11.69 -3.65
CA ILE A 755 -8.46 11.83 -4.95
C ILE A 755 -9.14 12.96 -5.72
N VAL A 756 -8.36 13.96 -6.14
CA VAL A 756 -8.87 15.18 -6.77
C VAL A 756 -7.99 15.57 -7.95
N GLY A 757 -8.60 15.87 -9.09
CA GLY A 757 -7.94 16.40 -10.31
C GLY A 757 -8.09 15.52 -11.55
N VAL A 758 -8.49 14.27 -11.38
CA VAL A 758 -8.78 13.34 -12.48
C VAL A 758 -10.03 12.54 -12.15
N THR A 759 -10.96 12.38 -13.07
CA THR A 759 -12.14 11.52 -12.86
C THR A 759 -11.72 10.08 -12.59
N THR A 760 -12.36 9.41 -11.63
CA THR A 760 -12.04 8.01 -11.25
C THR A 760 -13.29 7.15 -11.11
N ASN A 761 -13.09 5.83 -11.06
CA ASN A 761 -14.13 4.86 -10.80
C ASN A 761 -14.56 4.77 -9.31
N GLN A 762 -14.06 5.65 -8.42
CA GLN A 762 -14.30 5.61 -6.98
C GLN A 762 -15.79 5.57 -6.61
N LYS A 763 -16.61 6.43 -7.24
CA LYS A 763 -18.07 6.47 -7.03
C LYS A 763 -18.72 5.11 -7.34
N PHE A 764 -18.32 4.50 -8.45
CA PHE A 764 -18.79 3.19 -8.87
C PHE A 764 -18.40 2.10 -7.86
N LEU A 765 -17.16 2.09 -7.38
CA LEU A 765 -16.70 1.14 -6.37
C LEU A 765 -17.51 1.25 -5.06
N ILE A 766 -17.83 2.46 -4.62
CA ILE A 766 -18.71 2.70 -3.46
C ILE A 766 -20.11 2.13 -3.71
N SER A 767 -20.66 2.28 -4.92
CA SER A 767 -21.94 1.69 -5.30
C SER A 767 -21.91 0.15 -5.26
N VAL A 768 -20.82 -0.48 -5.70
CA VAL A 768 -20.64 -1.94 -5.60
C VAL A 768 -20.68 -2.40 -4.15
N MET A 769 -19.95 -1.75 -3.25
CA MET A 769 -19.92 -2.09 -1.82
C MET A 769 -21.28 -1.93 -1.13
N LYS A 770 -22.15 -1.06 -1.66
CA LYS A 770 -23.52 -0.83 -1.16
C LYS A 770 -24.56 -1.73 -1.84
N ASN A 771 -24.20 -2.46 -2.89
CA ASN A 771 -25.15 -3.28 -3.63
C ASN A 771 -25.54 -4.53 -2.80
N PRO A 772 -26.85 -4.81 -2.59
CA PRO A 772 -27.30 -5.97 -1.83
C PRO A 772 -26.79 -7.31 -2.35
N CYS A 773 -26.73 -7.50 -3.68
CA CYS A 773 -26.27 -8.73 -4.32
C CYS A 773 -24.77 -8.99 -4.07
N PHE A 774 -23.96 -7.92 -4.03
CA PHE A 774 -22.56 -8.03 -3.64
C PHE A 774 -22.43 -8.32 -2.13
N GLN A 775 -23.23 -7.69 -1.28
CA GLN A 775 -23.22 -7.91 0.17
C GLN A 775 -23.63 -9.31 0.58
N SER A 776 -24.64 -9.89 -0.07
CA SER A 776 -25.07 -11.29 0.13
C SER A 776 -24.07 -12.30 -0.42
N GLY A 777 -23.18 -11.88 -1.34
CA GLY A 777 -22.28 -12.78 -2.05
C GLY A 777 -22.96 -13.53 -3.18
N THR A 778 -24.10 -13.06 -3.70
CA THR A 778 -24.85 -13.67 -4.81
C THR A 778 -24.68 -12.84 -6.08
N PHE A 779 -23.65 -13.14 -6.87
CA PHE A 779 -23.30 -12.40 -8.08
C PHE A 779 -22.50 -13.29 -9.04
N ASP A 780 -22.39 -12.95 -10.31
CA ASP A 780 -21.54 -13.69 -11.26
C ASP A 780 -20.69 -12.71 -12.07
N THR A 781 -19.99 -13.19 -13.09
CA THR A 781 -19.21 -12.33 -14.00
C THR A 781 -20.03 -11.29 -14.77
N ASN A 782 -21.36 -11.44 -14.83
CA ASN A 782 -22.27 -10.47 -15.44
C ASN A 782 -22.83 -9.45 -14.44
N PHE A 783 -22.37 -9.46 -13.17
CA PHE A 783 -22.86 -8.57 -12.10
C PHE A 783 -23.01 -7.11 -12.49
N ILE A 784 -21.99 -6.51 -13.13
CA ILE A 784 -22.03 -5.08 -13.51
C ILE A 784 -23.15 -4.80 -14.52
N GLN A 785 -23.40 -5.74 -15.43
CA GLN A 785 -24.44 -5.63 -16.44
C GLN A 785 -25.83 -5.87 -15.85
N GLN A 786 -25.97 -6.86 -14.95
CA GLN A 786 -27.22 -7.19 -14.27
C GLN A 786 -27.68 -6.08 -13.32
N GLU A 787 -26.75 -5.48 -12.57
CA GLU A 787 -27.05 -4.48 -11.54
C GLU A 787 -26.84 -3.03 -12.03
N LYS A 788 -26.82 -2.82 -13.35
CA LYS A 788 -26.53 -1.52 -13.99
C LYS A 788 -27.36 -0.36 -13.40
N GLU A 789 -28.67 -0.54 -13.23
CA GLU A 789 -29.54 0.52 -12.70
C GLU A 789 -29.16 0.96 -11.27
N ARG A 790 -28.71 0.02 -10.43
CA ARG A 790 -28.30 0.31 -9.06
C ARG A 790 -26.87 0.85 -8.97
N LEU A 791 -25.99 0.39 -9.86
CA LEU A 791 -24.59 0.80 -9.90
C LEU A 791 -24.39 2.20 -10.49
N PHE A 792 -25.27 2.60 -11.42
CA PHE A 792 -25.25 3.89 -12.12
C PHE A 792 -26.53 4.70 -11.83
N PRO A 793 -26.78 5.11 -10.58
CA PRO A 793 -27.98 5.87 -10.27
C PRO A 793 -27.94 7.23 -10.97
N ALA A 794 -29.08 7.65 -11.52
CA ALA A 794 -29.21 8.96 -12.17
C ALA A 794 -28.77 10.08 -11.20
N PRO A 795 -28.01 11.08 -11.68
CA PRO A 795 -27.53 12.17 -10.83
C PRO A 795 -28.73 13.00 -10.37
N HIS A 796 -29.14 12.87 -9.11
CA HIS A 796 -30.19 13.70 -8.52
C HIS A 796 -29.61 15.04 -8.03
N ILE A 797 -30.35 16.15 -8.13
CA ILE A 797 -29.85 17.49 -7.72
C ILE A 797 -29.40 17.52 -6.25
N ASN A 798 -30.12 16.82 -5.36
CA ASN A 798 -29.72 16.66 -3.95
C ASN A 798 -28.38 15.93 -3.79
N ASN A 799 -27.96 15.16 -4.80
CA ASN A 799 -26.68 14.44 -4.83
C ASN A 799 -25.52 15.29 -5.38
N VAL A 800 -25.73 16.56 -5.72
CA VAL A 800 -24.64 17.48 -6.13
C VAL A 800 -24.77 18.90 -5.57
N LYS A 801 -25.89 19.23 -4.90
CA LYS A 801 -26.17 20.55 -4.27
C LYS A 801 -24.97 21.09 -3.47
N ASN A 802 -24.46 20.31 -2.52
CA ASN A 802 -23.36 20.71 -1.64
C ASN A 802 -22.05 20.96 -2.41
N SER A 803 -21.71 20.08 -3.37
CA SER A 803 -20.53 20.24 -4.22
C SER A 803 -20.60 21.52 -5.08
N ILE A 804 -21.79 21.87 -5.59
CA ILE A 804 -22.00 23.12 -6.35
C ILE A 804 -21.86 24.34 -5.47
N ILE A 805 -22.42 24.31 -4.26
CA ILE A 805 -22.27 25.40 -3.29
C ILE A 805 -20.78 25.59 -2.97
N ALA A 806 -20.04 24.51 -2.73
CA ALA A 806 -18.60 24.55 -2.48
C ALA A 806 -17.83 25.16 -3.67
N ALA A 807 -18.11 24.74 -4.91
CA ALA A 807 -17.50 25.34 -6.11
C ALA A 807 -17.87 26.82 -6.29
N PHE A 808 -19.09 27.21 -5.96
CA PHE A 808 -19.53 28.61 -5.95
C PHE A 808 -18.75 29.44 -4.92
N LEU A 809 -18.65 28.98 -3.68
CA LEU A 809 -17.93 29.67 -2.61
C LEU A 809 -16.44 29.82 -2.98
N PHE A 810 -15.87 28.79 -3.59
CA PHE A 810 -14.52 28.81 -4.12
C PHE A 810 -14.35 29.86 -5.24
N ASP A 811 -15.21 29.86 -6.26
CA ASP A 811 -15.17 30.86 -7.33
C ASP A 811 -15.37 32.29 -6.80
N TRP A 812 -16.28 32.47 -5.84
CA TRP A 812 -16.52 33.76 -5.19
C TRP A 812 -15.28 34.25 -4.43
N THR A 813 -14.62 33.35 -3.70
CA THR A 813 -13.37 33.59 -2.97
C THR A 813 -12.26 34.06 -3.91
N VAL A 814 -12.04 33.32 -4.99
CA VAL A 814 -10.98 33.62 -5.97
C VAL A 814 -11.23 34.98 -6.62
N ARG A 815 -12.49 35.30 -6.96
CA ARG A 815 -12.85 36.62 -7.48
C ARG A 815 -12.61 37.75 -6.48
N ARG A 816 -12.92 37.53 -5.19
CA ARG A 816 -12.69 38.52 -4.13
C ARG A 816 -11.21 38.76 -3.88
N SER A 817 -10.36 37.72 -3.88
CA SER A 817 -8.91 37.87 -3.68
C SER A 817 -8.23 38.56 -4.86
N GLN A 818 -8.74 38.37 -6.08
CA GLN A 818 -8.28 39.06 -7.29
C GLN A 818 -8.82 40.49 -7.43
N GLN A 819 -9.72 40.94 -6.56
CA GLN A 819 -10.31 42.26 -6.63
C GLN A 819 -9.30 43.34 -6.18
N VAL A 820 -8.65 43.97 -7.15
CA VAL A 820 -7.67 45.04 -6.90
C VAL A 820 -8.36 46.39 -6.64
N HIS A 821 -9.50 46.64 -7.28
CA HIS A 821 -10.23 47.91 -7.22
C HIS A 821 -11.58 47.77 -6.50
N LEU A 822 -12.03 48.86 -5.85
CA LEU A 822 -13.33 48.92 -5.15
C LEU A 822 -13.51 47.80 -4.11
N ARG A 823 -12.47 47.47 -3.34
CA ARG A 823 -12.49 46.38 -2.34
C ARG A 823 -13.62 46.46 -1.32
N ASN A 824 -14.10 47.68 -1.06
CA ASN A 824 -15.19 47.96 -0.12
C ASN A 824 -16.58 47.79 -0.77
N ILE A 825 -16.65 47.61 -2.10
CA ILE A 825 -17.89 47.36 -2.83
C ILE A 825 -18.00 45.86 -3.12
N GLN A 826 -19.15 45.30 -2.78
CA GLN A 826 -19.46 43.90 -3.01
C GLN A 826 -19.31 43.53 -4.50
N ALA A 827 -18.65 42.40 -4.79
CA ALA A 827 -18.54 41.88 -6.15
C ALA A 827 -19.94 41.67 -6.78
N GLY A 828 -20.20 42.34 -7.91
CA GLY A 828 -21.49 42.31 -8.61
C GLY A 828 -22.60 43.17 -7.98
N TRP A 829 -22.26 44.15 -7.14
CA TRP A 829 -23.20 45.13 -6.59
C TRP A 829 -23.89 45.93 -7.71
N ARG A 830 -25.17 46.27 -7.50
CA ARG A 830 -26.00 47.06 -8.42
C ARG A 830 -26.81 48.06 -7.59
N ASN A 831 -26.91 49.30 -8.07
CA ASN A 831 -27.75 50.35 -7.45
C ASN A 831 -29.22 49.91 -7.32
N VAL A 832 -29.72 49.13 -8.27
CA VAL A 832 -31.09 48.58 -8.27
C VAL A 832 -31.00 47.06 -8.47
N LYS A 833 -31.50 46.29 -7.50
CA LYS A 833 -31.55 44.83 -7.58
C LYS A 833 -32.66 44.43 -8.56
N TRP A 834 -32.28 44.07 -9.79
CA TRP A 834 -33.22 43.55 -10.80
C TRP A 834 -33.43 42.04 -10.72
N ARG A 835 -32.36 41.27 -10.41
CA ARG A 835 -32.36 39.79 -10.37
C ARG A 835 -31.31 39.27 -9.40
N ASN A 836 -31.51 38.04 -8.89
CA ASN A 836 -30.48 37.35 -8.09
C ASN A 836 -29.23 37.08 -8.93
N LYS A 837 -28.06 37.01 -8.26
CA LYS A 837 -26.81 36.65 -8.95
C LYS A 837 -26.84 35.15 -9.24
N ARG A 838 -26.37 34.72 -10.41
CA ARG A 838 -26.44 33.30 -10.81
C ARG A 838 -25.14 32.77 -11.39
N ILE A 839 -24.74 31.54 -11.13
CA ILE A 839 -23.60 30.90 -11.81
C ILE A 839 -24.07 29.56 -12.37
N ASP A 840 -23.62 29.24 -13.58
CA ASP A 840 -23.99 28.01 -14.26
C ASP A 840 -22.79 27.05 -14.24
N PHE A 841 -23.05 25.80 -13.88
CA PHE A 841 -22.06 24.72 -13.86
C PHE A 841 -22.59 23.53 -14.66
N ALA A 842 -21.74 22.91 -15.47
CA ALA A 842 -21.99 21.57 -15.99
C ALA A 842 -21.35 20.53 -15.06
N VAL A 843 -22.15 19.57 -14.60
CA VAL A 843 -21.69 18.46 -13.75
C VAL A 843 -21.16 17.33 -14.63
N ASN A 844 -19.90 16.92 -14.45
CA ASN A 844 -19.26 15.84 -15.21
C ASN A 844 -19.49 15.95 -16.74
N HIS A 845 -19.53 17.18 -17.28
CA HIS A 845 -19.83 17.50 -18.68
C HIS A 845 -21.24 17.12 -19.20
N GLY A 846 -22.19 16.85 -18.31
CA GLY A 846 -23.59 16.52 -18.65
C GLY A 846 -24.58 17.58 -18.18
N ARG A 847 -25.30 17.28 -17.08
CA ARG A 847 -26.41 18.09 -16.57
C ARG A 847 -25.95 19.50 -16.17
N GLU A 848 -26.64 20.52 -16.67
CA GLU A 848 -26.38 21.92 -16.31
C GLU A 848 -27.19 22.33 -15.08
N LEU A 849 -26.49 22.71 -14.02
CA LEU A 849 -27.09 23.21 -12.78
C LEU A 849 -26.73 24.69 -12.60
N GLN A 850 -27.70 25.47 -12.13
CA GLN A 850 -27.56 26.89 -11.86
C GLN A 850 -27.66 27.14 -10.36
N ILE A 851 -26.70 27.86 -9.80
CA ILE A 851 -26.80 28.40 -8.44
C ILE A 851 -27.19 29.88 -8.50
N GLN A 852 -28.35 30.21 -7.93
CA GLN A 852 -28.76 31.58 -7.66
C GLN A 852 -28.39 31.94 -6.22
N TYR A 853 -27.88 33.15 -5.97
CA TYR A 853 -27.44 33.56 -4.65
C TYR A 853 -27.55 35.07 -4.41
N ASP A 854 -27.69 35.40 -3.12
CA ASP A 854 -27.52 36.72 -2.53
C ASP A 854 -26.48 36.64 -1.42
N TYR A 855 -25.61 37.66 -1.34
CA TYR A 855 -24.64 37.79 -0.25
C TYR A 855 -25.10 38.93 0.67
N LEU A 856 -25.34 38.59 1.93
CA LEU A 856 -25.95 39.46 2.95
C LEU A 856 -24.93 40.27 3.75
N GLY A 857 -23.63 40.06 3.53
CA GLY A 857 -22.57 40.76 4.23
C GLY A 857 -21.88 39.91 5.30
N GLN A 858 -21.20 40.58 6.22
CA GLN A 858 -20.66 40.00 7.46
C GLN A 858 -21.47 40.57 8.64
N PRO A 859 -22.25 39.76 9.38
CA PRO A 859 -22.92 40.22 10.59
C PRO A 859 -21.87 40.50 11.68
N ASP A 860 -22.00 41.65 12.36
CA ASP A 860 -21.33 42.02 13.62
C ASP A 860 -19.89 41.50 13.84
N ASN A 861 -18.93 41.99 13.06
CA ASN A 861 -17.48 41.79 13.27
C ASN A 861 -16.98 40.32 13.36
N ASP A 862 -17.83 39.35 13.04
CA ASP A 862 -17.60 37.95 13.36
C ASP A 862 -16.86 37.17 12.25
N LYS A 863 -16.21 37.88 11.32
CA LYS A 863 -15.44 37.30 10.20
C LYS A 863 -16.21 36.22 9.39
N ARG A 864 -17.54 36.21 9.45
CA ARG A 864 -18.41 35.23 8.78
C ARG A 864 -19.13 35.86 7.59
N HIS A 865 -18.96 35.29 6.41
CA HIS A 865 -19.69 35.66 5.21
C HIS A 865 -21.01 34.88 5.13
N VAL A 866 -22.13 35.61 5.00
CA VAL A 866 -23.47 35.00 4.94
C VAL A 866 -24.04 35.10 3.52
N PHE A 867 -24.51 33.97 3.01
CA PHE A 867 -25.19 33.88 1.72
C PHE A 867 -26.56 33.22 1.88
N LYS A 868 -27.52 33.66 1.07
CA LYS A 868 -28.71 32.88 0.75
C LYS A 868 -28.59 32.36 -0.68
N ALA A 869 -28.95 31.11 -0.92
CA ALA A 869 -28.82 30.51 -2.25
C ALA A 869 -29.96 29.53 -2.60
N GLN A 870 -30.02 29.18 -3.88
CA GLN A 870 -30.83 28.10 -4.43
C GLN A 870 -30.05 27.42 -5.55
N VAL A 871 -30.08 26.09 -5.60
CA VAL A 871 -29.54 25.31 -6.72
C VAL A 871 -30.72 24.81 -7.54
N LEU A 872 -30.71 25.13 -8.83
CA LEU A 872 -31.76 24.83 -9.80
C LEU A 872 -31.20 23.95 -10.90
N ASP A 873 -32.03 23.06 -11.41
CA ASP A 873 -31.72 22.29 -12.60
C ASP A 873 -32.25 23.01 -13.84
N LYS A 874 -31.39 23.29 -14.82
CA LYS A 874 -31.79 24.04 -16.02
C LYS A 874 -32.73 23.27 -16.93
N GLU A 875 -32.75 21.94 -16.86
CA GLU A 875 -33.70 21.14 -17.66
C GLU A 875 -35.14 21.28 -17.13
N HIS A 876 -35.31 21.49 -15.82
CA HIS A 876 -36.63 21.64 -15.18
C HIS A 876 -37.00 23.10 -14.88
N ALA A 877 -36.03 24.01 -14.82
CA ALA A 877 -36.29 25.43 -14.63
C ALA A 877 -36.77 26.06 -15.95
N LYS A 878 -38.01 26.55 -15.97
CA LYS A 878 -38.45 27.47 -17.05
C LYS A 878 -37.46 28.64 -17.11
N GLN A 879 -37.00 28.99 -18.31
CA GLN A 879 -36.10 30.13 -18.50
C GLN A 879 -36.72 31.40 -17.88
N GLY A 880 -36.19 31.83 -16.73
CA GLY A 880 -36.43 33.18 -16.22
C GLY A 880 -37.36 33.33 -15.00
N GLU A 881 -37.75 32.27 -14.30
CA GLU A 881 -38.32 32.43 -12.95
C GLU A 881 -37.19 32.76 -11.96
N ASP A 882 -37.07 34.04 -11.57
CA ASP A 882 -36.35 34.43 -10.36
C ASP A 882 -37.21 34.01 -9.18
N VAL A 883 -36.63 33.25 -8.25
CA VAL A 883 -37.33 32.89 -7.01
C VAL A 883 -36.98 33.97 -5.99
N ASP A 884 -37.99 34.67 -5.48
CA ASP A 884 -37.80 35.73 -4.49
C ASP A 884 -37.25 35.19 -3.15
N ASP A 885 -37.58 33.94 -2.81
CA ASP A 885 -37.11 33.27 -1.60
C ASP A 885 -35.98 32.27 -1.90
N LEU A 886 -34.80 32.55 -1.37
CA LEU A 886 -33.61 31.70 -1.46
C LEU A 886 -33.51 30.86 -0.18
N PRO A 887 -33.87 29.57 -0.22
CA PRO A 887 -34.12 28.79 0.99
C PRO A 887 -32.85 28.29 1.67
N ILE A 888 -31.70 28.30 0.99
CA ILE A 888 -30.46 27.73 1.51
C ILE A 888 -29.67 28.82 2.22
N GLU A 889 -29.38 28.63 3.51
CA GLU A 889 -28.48 29.52 4.26
C GLU A 889 -27.06 28.96 4.25
N ILE A 890 -26.08 29.80 3.89
CA ILE A 890 -24.68 29.41 3.80
C ILE A 890 -23.83 30.37 4.62
N LEU A 891 -23.00 29.83 5.50
CA LEU A 891 -21.99 30.57 6.27
C LEU A 891 -20.59 30.13 5.85
N LEU A 892 -19.72 31.09 5.58
CA LEU A 892 -18.31 30.86 5.24
C LEU A 892 -17.43 31.71 6.17
N PHE A 893 -16.56 31.08 6.97
CA PHE A 893 -15.64 31.80 7.84
C PHE A 893 -14.42 32.33 7.06
N GLU A 894 -13.94 33.52 7.42
CA GLU A 894 -12.81 34.18 6.77
C GLU A 894 -11.49 33.40 6.91
N ASN A 895 -11.36 32.56 7.95
CA ASN A 895 -10.20 31.69 8.16
C ASN A 895 -10.35 30.28 7.53
N ASP A 896 -11.56 29.89 7.15
CA ASP A 896 -11.86 28.65 6.42
C ASP A 896 -11.72 28.83 4.89
N LEU A 897 -11.46 30.09 4.48
CA LEU A 897 -10.85 30.44 3.22
C LEU A 897 -9.42 29.92 3.24
N GLY A 898 -9.15 28.89 2.43
CA GLY A 898 -7.88 28.17 2.36
C GLY A 898 -6.69 29.01 2.81
N LYS A 899 -6.14 28.69 4.00
CA LYS A 899 -4.69 28.73 4.15
C LYS A 899 -4.19 28.06 2.88
N GLN A 900 -3.39 28.78 2.08
CA GLN A 900 -2.55 28.12 1.09
C GLN A 900 -1.76 27.09 1.89
N VAL A 901 -2.26 25.85 1.96
CA VAL A 901 -1.43 24.73 2.33
C VAL A 901 -0.41 24.79 1.23
N ALA A 902 0.81 25.19 1.58
CA ALA A 902 1.92 25.18 0.66
C ALA A 902 2.00 23.74 0.13
N GLY A 903 1.34 23.50 -1.02
CA GLY A 903 1.64 22.35 -1.82
C GLY A 903 3.14 22.42 -2.10
N PRO A 904 3.80 21.27 -2.34
CA PRO A 904 5.19 21.27 -2.75
C PRO A 904 5.37 22.35 -3.84
N ARG A 905 6.29 23.28 -3.60
CA ARG A 905 6.49 24.49 -4.42
C ARG A 905 6.45 24.10 -5.90
N GLY A 906 5.40 24.47 -6.62
CA GLY A 906 5.31 24.25 -8.07
C GLY A 906 4.00 23.72 -8.64
N ILE A 907 3.07 23.17 -7.84
CA ILE A 907 1.79 22.66 -8.41
C ILE A 907 0.77 23.81 -8.52
N GLN A 908 0.60 24.37 -9.73
CA GLN A 908 -0.52 25.24 -10.08
C GLN A 908 -1.86 24.46 -9.99
N GLY A 909 -2.86 24.99 -9.28
CA GLY A 909 -4.26 24.48 -9.29
C GLY A 909 -4.80 23.92 -7.97
N CYS A 910 -3.94 23.47 -7.05
CA CYS A 910 -4.39 23.00 -5.73
C CYS A 910 -4.59 24.17 -4.77
N LYS A 911 -5.84 24.42 -4.34
CA LYS A 911 -6.18 25.61 -3.53
C LYS A 911 -6.64 25.32 -2.09
N GLY A 912 -6.97 24.07 -1.75
CA GLY A 912 -7.02 23.58 -0.36
C GLY A 912 -8.37 23.03 0.12
N LEU A 913 -8.50 22.94 1.45
CA LEU A 913 -9.70 22.50 2.17
C LEU A 913 -10.65 23.69 2.34
N LEU A 914 -11.90 23.57 1.90
CA LEU A 914 -12.98 24.53 2.15
C LEU A 914 -13.88 24.00 3.28
N ARG A 915 -14.15 24.84 4.27
CA ARG A 915 -15.17 24.56 5.30
C ARG A 915 -16.27 25.61 5.23
N CYS A 916 -17.51 25.17 5.27
CA CYS A 916 -18.66 26.07 5.30
C CYS A 916 -19.83 25.42 6.04
N THR A 917 -20.77 26.24 6.49
CA THR A 917 -22.05 25.77 7.02
C THR A 917 -23.10 25.89 5.92
N ILE A 918 -23.84 24.83 5.65
CA ILE A 918 -24.98 24.82 4.71
C ILE A 918 -26.21 24.34 5.49
N ASP A 919 -27.26 25.15 5.56
CA ASP A 919 -28.51 24.85 6.29
C ASP A 919 -28.25 24.40 7.75
N GLY A 920 -27.30 25.06 8.43
CA GLY A 920 -26.88 24.76 9.81
C GLY A 920 -25.88 23.60 9.96
N ALA A 921 -25.63 22.80 8.92
CA ALA A 921 -24.65 21.71 8.98
C ALA A 921 -23.24 22.19 8.55
N GLN A 922 -22.23 21.96 9.39
CA GLN A 922 -20.83 22.23 9.04
C GLN A 922 -20.29 21.12 8.13
N LEU A 923 -19.82 21.51 6.95
CA LEU A 923 -19.38 20.62 5.89
C LEU A 923 -17.96 20.96 5.44
N HIS A 924 -17.21 19.93 5.06
CA HIS A 924 -15.84 20.04 4.58
C HIS A 924 -15.76 19.55 3.13
N PHE A 925 -14.94 20.22 2.33
CA PHE A 925 -14.70 19.87 0.94
C PHE A 925 -13.23 20.03 0.59
N TYR A 926 -12.69 19.11 -0.21
CA TYR A 926 -11.41 19.35 -0.87
C TYR A 926 -11.65 19.93 -2.26
N ILE A 927 -10.99 21.04 -2.60
CA ILE A 927 -11.22 21.72 -3.88
C ILE A 927 -9.90 21.91 -4.64
N ALA A 928 -9.91 21.52 -5.91
CA ALA A 928 -8.87 21.85 -6.87
C ALA A 928 -9.49 22.50 -8.11
N GLU A 929 -8.75 23.42 -8.72
CA GLU A 929 -9.11 24.02 -10.00
C GLU A 929 -8.10 23.57 -11.04
N ASP A 930 -8.59 22.95 -12.11
CA ASP A 930 -7.82 22.63 -13.29
C ASP A 930 -8.18 23.63 -14.40
N VAL A 931 -7.16 24.26 -14.95
CA VAL A 931 -7.30 25.28 -16.00
C VAL A 931 -6.84 24.65 -17.30
N LYS A 932 -7.78 24.04 -18.03
CA LYS A 932 -7.53 23.42 -19.34
C LYS A 932 -7.34 24.48 -20.44
N ASP A 933 -8.06 25.60 -20.34
CA ASP A 933 -7.98 26.75 -21.25
C ASP A 933 -8.38 28.05 -20.51
N VAL A 934 -8.02 29.23 -21.02
CA VAL A 934 -8.34 30.56 -20.47
C VAL A 934 -9.86 30.70 -20.21
N ASN A 935 -10.67 30.03 -21.03
CA ASN A 935 -12.13 30.10 -21.02
C ASN A 935 -12.84 28.87 -20.44
N GLU A 936 -12.11 27.86 -19.96
CA GLU A 936 -12.70 26.63 -19.42
C GLU A 936 -11.99 26.19 -18.15
N LYS A 937 -12.69 26.37 -17.03
CA LYS A 937 -12.19 26.06 -15.69
C LYS A 937 -13.01 24.91 -15.13
N SER A 938 -12.35 23.76 -14.94
CA SER A 938 -12.89 22.62 -14.22
C SER A 938 -12.57 22.79 -12.74
N VAL A 939 -13.58 22.72 -11.88
CA VAL A 939 -13.42 22.68 -10.43
C VAL A 939 -13.74 21.28 -9.97
N PHE A 940 -12.77 20.59 -9.38
CA PHE A 940 -12.96 19.30 -8.75
C PHE A 940 -13.27 19.50 -7.28
N VAL A 941 -14.38 18.94 -6.81
CA VAL A 941 -14.82 19.04 -5.42
C VAL A 941 -15.00 17.65 -4.84
N HIS A 942 -14.14 17.27 -3.88
CA HIS A 942 -14.36 16.11 -3.03
C HIS A 942 -15.30 16.47 -1.89
N ASP A 943 -16.46 15.81 -1.84
CA ASP A 943 -17.49 15.99 -0.82
C ASP A 943 -17.35 14.86 0.23
N PHE A 944 -16.87 15.19 1.43
CA PHE A 944 -16.63 14.19 2.49
C PHE A 944 -17.91 13.53 3.01
N VAL A 945 -19.09 14.11 2.79
CA VAL A 945 -20.36 13.47 3.16
C VAL A 945 -20.70 12.35 2.16
N ARG A 946 -20.37 12.55 0.89
CA ARG A 946 -20.60 11.55 -0.17
C ARG A 946 -19.44 10.61 -0.39
N GLY A 947 -18.24 11.06 -0.05
CA GLY A 947 -17.00 10.35 -0.12
C GLY A 947 -16.42 10.15 -1.52
N HIS A 948 -16.76 11.02 -2.46
CA HIS A 948 -16.17 11.02 -3.80
C HIS A 948 -16.11 12.45 -4.36
N GLN A 949 -15.28 12.62 -5.39
CA GLN A 949 -15.17 13.88 -6.10
C GLN A 949 -16.25 14.05 -7.17
N VAL A 950 -16.55 15.31 -7.49
CA VAL A 950 -17.41 15.73 -8.61
C VAL A 950 -16.64 16.76 -9.43
N GLU A 951 -16.64 16.62 -10.77
CA GLU A 951 -16.11 17.64 -11.67
C GLU A 951 -17.22 18.64 -12.02
N LEU A 952 -16.95 19.93 -11.79
CA LEU A 952 -17.87 21.03 -12.04
C LEU A 952 -17.21 22.02 -13.00
N VAL A 953 -17.70 22.07 -14.23
CA VAL A 953 -17.19 23.00 -15.25
C VAL A 953 -18.02 24.27 -15.21
N LYS A 954 -17.37 25.40 -14.95
CA LYS A 954 -18.05 26.70 -14.98
C LYS A 954 -18.39 27.09 -16.42
N LEU A 955 -19.67 27.35 -16.68
CA LEU A 955 -20.13 27.76 -18.01
C LEU A 955 -20.01 29.28 -18.19
N ASP A 956 -19.46 29.70 -19.33
CA ASP A 956 -19.41 31.12 -19.69
C ASP A 956 -20.79 31.63 -20.09
N ARG A 957 -21.19 32.77 -19.55
CA ARG A 957 -22.47 33.41 -19.85
C ARG A 957 -22.47 34.12 -21.19
N LEU A 958 -21.29 34.47 -21.72
CA LEU A 958 -21.14 35.20 -22.98
C LEU A 958 -20.90 34.29 -24.19
N LYS A 959 -20.59 33.00 -23.98
CA LYS A 959 -20.67 32.00 -25.05
C LYS A 959 -22.14 31.83 -25.43
N SER A 960 -22.55 32.55 -26.47
CA SER A 960 -23.88 32.41 -27.04
C SER A 960 -24.06 30.98 -27.53
N LYS A 961 -25.28 30.44 -27.35
CA LYS A 961 -25.73 29.25 -28.09
C LYS A 961 -25.54 29.40 -29.61
N SER A 962 -25.32 30.62 -30.12
CA SER A 962 -25.08 30.89 -31.55
C SER A 962 -23.71 30.48 -32.08
N ALA A 963 -22.73 30.13 -31.24
CA ALA A 963 -21.51 29.46 -31.73
C ALA A 963 -21.72 27.94 -31.93
N THR A 964 -22.83 27.40 -31.44
CA THR A 964 -23.27 26.00 -31.62
C THR A 964 -24.56 25.88 -32.44
N ALA A 965 -25.26 26.98 -32.71
CA ALA A 965 -26.55 26.99 -33.43
C ALA A 965 -26.41 27.11 -34.95
N GLU A 966 -25.20 27.07 -35.50
CA GLU A 966 -25.01 26.78 -36.93
C GLU A 966 -24.87 25.29 -37.24
N ASP A 967 -24.98 24.39 -36.25
CA ASP A 967 -25.06 22.96 -36.55
C ASP A 967 -26.04 22.20 -35.64
N ASP A 968 -27.33 22.38 -35.94
CA ASP A 968 -28.33 21.30 -35.78
C ASP A 968 -28.08 20.13 -36.77
N ARG A 969 -26.85 19.96 -37.25
CA ARG A 969 -26.40 18.79 -38.02
C ARG A 969 -25.23 18.20 -37.24
N VAL A 970 -25.41 16.95 -36.82
CA VAL A 970 -24.36 16.00 -36.46
C VAL A 970 -23.30 16.50 -35.46
N THR A 971 -23.41 16.07 -34.20
CA THR A 971 -22.33 16.24 -33.22
C THR A 971 -21.01 15.68 -33.79
N PRO A 972 -19.97 16.51 -33.99
CA PRO A 972 -18.72 16.06 -34.58
C PRO A 972 -18.07 14.95 -33.75
N TYR A 973 -17.46 13.96 -34.40
CA TYR A 973 -16.76 12.87 -33.73
C TYR A 973 -15.39 13.38 -33.33
N THR A 974 -15.33 13.99 -32.15
CA THR A 974 -14.09 14.47 -31.54
C THR A 974 -13.52 13.42 -30.60
N SER A 975 -12.20 13.44 -30.44
CA SER A 975 -11.53 12.59 -29.47
C SER A 975 -11.93 13.03 -28.06
N SER A 976 -12.47 12.15 -27.23
CA SER A 976 -12.83 12.49 -25.84
C SER A 976 -11.61 12.67 -24.93
N MET A 977 -10.44 12.22 -25.39
CA MET A 977 -9.21 12.08 -24.63
C MET A 977 -8.02 11.96 -25.59
N PRO A 978 -6.79 12.24 -25.17
CA PRO A 978 -5.66 12.01 -26.06
C PRO A 978 -5.52 10.50 -26.31
N CYS A 979 -5.29 10.13 -27.55
CA CYS A 979 -5.30 8.73 -28.00
C CYS A 979 -4.41 8.54 -29.22
N ARG A 980 -4.03 7.29 -29.47
CA ARG A 980 -3.42 6.85 -30.72
C ARG A 980 -4.50 6.25 -31.61
N VAL A 981 -4.62 6.68 -32.86
CA VAL A 981 -5.51 6.03 -33.83
C VAL A 981 -4.90 4.68 -34.20
N LEU A 982 -5.51 3.58 -33.80
CA LEU A 982 -5.03 2.24 -34.17
C LEU A 982 -5.39 1.91 -35.62
N LYS A 983 -6.64 2.17 -35.99
CA LYS A 983 -7.17 1.74 -37.28
C LYS A 983 -8.33 2.60 -37.75
N VAL A 984 -8.35 2.92 -39.04
CA VAL A 984 -9.51 3.57 -39.68
C VAL A 984 -10.39 2.47 -40.28
N LEU A 985 -11.57 2.27 -39.70
CA LEU A 985 -12.48 1.17 -40.08
C LEU A 985 -13.44 1.58 -41.21
N ALA A 986 -13.79 2.86 -41.28
CA ALA A 986 -14.60 3.45 -42.34
C ALA A 986 -13.84 4.64 -42.97
N PRO A 987 -13.19 4.44 -44.13
CA PRO A 987 -12.51 5.52 -44.85
C PRO A 987 -13.46 6.64 -45.27
N SER A 988 -12.92 7.83 -45.57
CA SER A 988 -13.69 8.94 -46.13
C SER A 988 -14.49 8.51 -47.37
N GLY A 989 -15.77 8.88 -47.44
CA GLY A 989 -16.71 8.50 -48.50
C GLY A 989 -17.52 7.23 -48.23
N THR A 990 -17.27 6.52 -47.12
CA THR A 990 -18.02 5.30 -46.76
C THR A 990 -19.41 5.65 -46.24
N ILE A 991 -20.46 5.01 -46.77
CA ILE A 991 -21.82 5.11 -46.24
C ILE A 991 -21.95 4.15 -45.05
N VAL A 992 -22.23 4.70 -43.87
CA VAL A 992 -22.34 3.99 -42.61
C VAL A 992 -23.75 4.08 -42.04
N LYS A 993 -24.19 3.03 -41.34
CA LYS A 993 -25.41 3.05 -40.53
C LYS A 993 -25.09 3.41 -39.07
N LYS A 994 -26.08 3.82 -38.29
CA LYS A 994 -25.98 3.96 -36.85
C LYS A 994 -25.38 2.70 -36.23
N ASN A 995 -24.47 2.90 -35.29
CA ASN A 995 -23.64 1.91 -34.61
C ASN A 995 -22.58 1.21 -35.47
N THR A 996 -22.35 1.64 -36.71
CA THR A 996 -21.22 1.12 -37.52
C THR A 996 -19.90 1.66 -36.96
N PRO A 997 -18.88 0.81 -36.73
CA PRO A 997 -17.56 1.27 -36.31
C PRO A 997 -16.89 2.18 -37.35
N LEU A 998 -16.44 3.36 -36.92
CA LEU A 998 -15.79 4.36 -37.76
C LEU A 998 -14.27 4.25 -37.70
N LEU A 999 -13.72 4.26 -36.49
CA LEU A 999 -12.31 4.07 -36.21
C LEU A 999 -12.10 3.39 -34.87
N SER A 1000 -10.92 2.81 -34.69
CA SER A 1000 -10.45 2.27 -33.43
C SER A 1000 -9.31 3.15 -32.92
N ILE A 1001 -9.42 3.58 -31.67
CA ILE A 1001 -8.39 4.35 -30.97
C ILE A 1001 -7.87 3.54 -29.79
N GLU A 1002 -6.61 3.71 -29.45
CA GLU A 1002 -5.99 3.18 -28.24
C GLU A 1002 -5.59 4.33 -27.33
N SER A 1003 -5.92 4.19 -26.07
CA SER A 1003 -5.35 5.03 -25.03
C SER A 1003 -5.32 4.24 -23.74
N MET A 1004 -4.23 4.37 -22.98
CA MET A 1004 -4.02 3.65 -21.72
C MET A 1004 -4.14 2.12 -21.89
N LYS A 1005 -3.55 1.58 -22.97
CA LYS A 1005 -3.62 0.17 -23.40
C LYS A 1005 -5.05 -0.38 -23.61
N THR A 1006 -6.04 0.51 -23.67
CA THR A 1006 -7.43 0.16 -23.91
C THR A 1006 -7.82 0.61 -25.31
N GLU A 1007 -8.36 -0.33 -26.08
CA GLU A 1007 -8.94 -0.04 -27.38
C GLU A 1007 -10.38 0.43 -27.22
N VAL A 1008 -10.70 1.59 -27.78
CA VAL A 1008 -12.04 2.16 -27.82
C VAL A 1008 -12.46 2.27 -29.29
N LYS A 1009 -13.56 1.61 -29.64
CA LYS A 1009 -14.16 1.71 -30.98
C LYS A 1009 -15.13 2.89 -31.00
N ILE A 1010 -14.88 3.85 -31.89
CA ILE A 1010 -15.79 4.97 -32.12
C ILE A 1010 -16.88 4.51 -33.10
N LEU A 1011 -18.13 4.48 -32.63
CA LEU A 1011 -19.27 4.04 -33.42
C LEU A 1011 -20.04 5.24 -34.00
N SER A 1012 -20.59 5.08 -35.20
CA SER A 1012 -21.45 6.08 -35.82
C SER A 1012 -22.72 6.29 -35.00
N ARG A 1013 -23.06 7.54 -34.68
CA ARG A 1013 -24.25 7.92 -33.91
C ARG A 1013 -25.54 7.93 -34.75
N HIS A 1014 -25.40 8.04 -36.07
CA HIS A 1014 -26.50 8.05 -37.03
C HIS A 1014 -26.01 7.54 -38.40
N ASP A 1015 -26.93 7.45 -39.35
CA ASP A 1015 -26.61 7.06 -40.74
C ASP A 1015 -25.97 8.24 -41.49
N GLY A 1016 -25.03 7.98 -42.39
CA GLY A 1016 -24.42 9.03 -43.22
C GLY A 1016 -23.14 8.61 -43.93
N VAL A 1017 -22.43 9.59 -44.51
CA VAL A 1017 -21.17 9.44 -45.24
C VAL A 1017 -20.03 9.94 -44.36
N VAL A 1018 -19.02 9.10 -44.14
CA VAL A 1018 -17.88 9.43 -43.27
C VAL A 1018 -16.92 10.39 -43.98
N THR A 1019 -16.42 11.40 -43.27
CA THR A 1019 -15.24 12.18 -43.64
C THR A 1019 -14.21 12.05 -42.53
N MET A 1020 -13.16 11.27 -42.76
CA MET A 1020 -12.05 11.07 -41.81
C MET A 1020 -11.09 12.27 -41.83
N ARG A 1021 -10.62 12.67 -40.65
CA ARG A 1021 -9.68 13.79 -40.45
C ARG A 1021 -8.36 13.36 -39.81
N VAL A 1022 -8.21 12.06 -39.54
CA VAL A 1022 -7.05 11.45 -38.89
C VAL A 1022 -6.57 10.23 -39.65
N GLU A 1023 -5.28 9.92 -39.49
CA GLU A 1023 -4.60 8.77 -40.12
C GLU A 1023 -4.29 7.66 -39.11
N GLU A 1024 -4.03 6.46 -39.60
CA GLU A 1024 -3.60 5.33 -38.75
C GLU A 1024 -2.24 5.63 -38.10
N ASN A 1025 -2.08 5.19 -36.86
CA ASN A 1025 -0.95 5.46 -35.97
C ASN A 1025 -0.74 6.93 -35.56
N GLN A 1026 -1.63 7.85 -35.96
CA GLN A 1026 -1.55 9.24 -35.52
C GLN A 1026 -1.85 9.37 -34.03
N LEU A 1027 -1.00 10.11 -33.30
CA LEU A 1027 -1.30 10.57 -31.94
C LEU A 1027 -2.16 11.83 -32.02
N VAL A 1028 -3.27 11.80 -31.31
CA VAL A 1028 -4.33 12.81 -31.38
C VAL A 1028 -4.62 13.29 -29.97
N ASP A 1029 -4.63 14.61 -29.77
CA ASP A 1029 -4.99 15.22 -28.49
C ASP A 1029 -6.49 15.15 -28.18
N ALA A 1030 -6.85 15.39 -26.92
CA ALA A 1030 -8.26 15.51 -26.55
C ALA A 1030 -8.94 16.62 -27.37
N ARG A 1031 -10.21 16.39 -27.70
CA ARG A 1031 -11.12 17.28 -28.43
C ARG A 1031 -10.75 17.58 -29.87
N VAL A 1032 -9.73 16.93 -30.43
CA VAL A 1032 -9.43 16.99 -31.86
C VAL A 1032 -10.52 16.27 -32.64
N LEU A 1033 -10.94 16.84 -33.77
CA LEU A 1033 -11.91 16.23 -34.67
C LEU A 1033 -11.31 14.97 -35.33
N LEU A 1034 -11.87 13.80 -35.02
CA LEU A 1034 -11.47 12.52 -35.62
C LEU A 1034 -12.13 12.32 -36.98
N CYS A 1035 -13.45 12.51 -37.03
CA CYS A 1035 -14.22 12.42 -38.27
C CYS A 1035 -15.55 13.20 -38.18
N SER A 1036 -16.18 13.41 -39.33
CA SER A 1036 -17.60 13.77 -39.43
C SER A 1036 -18.36 12.65 -40.13
N VAL A 1037 -19.65 12.54 -39.87
CA VAL A 1037 -20.56 11.68 -40.63
C VAL A 1037 -21.65 12.60 -41.15
N ASP A 1038 -21.73 12.82 -42.45
CA ASP A 1038 -22.69 13.76 -43.02
C ASP A 1038 -23.91 13.00 -43.55
N ASN A 1039 -25.13 13.53 -43.40
CA ASN A 1039 -26.33 12.83 -43.91
C ASN A 1039 -26.21 12.60 -45.41
N ALA A 1040 -26.43 11.35 -45.87
CA ALA A 1040 -26.28 10.93 -47.26
C ALA A 1040 -27.25 11.60 -48.28
N ASN A 1041 -28.14 12.48 -47.82
CA ASN A 1041 -29.15 13.20 -48.62
C ASN A 1041 -28.90 14.73 -48.67
N LYS A 1042 -27.64 15.17 -48.59
CA LYS A 1042 -27.27 16.58 -48.81
C LYS A 1042 -26.34 16.76 -49.98
#